data_AF-A0A7X6Y1G5-F1
#
_entry.id   AF-A0A7X6Y1G5-F1
#
_cell.length_a   1.000
_cell.length_b   1.000
_cell.length_c   1.000
_cell.angle_alpha   90.00
_cell.angle_beta   90.00
_cell.angle_gamma   90.00
#
_symmetry.space_group_name_H-M   'P 1'
#
loop_
_entity.id
_entity.type
_entity.pdbx_description
1 polymer ?
#
loop_
_entity_poly.entity_id
_entity_poly.type
_entity_poly.pdbx_seq_one_letter_code
_entity_poly.pdbx_strand_id
1 'polypeptide(L)'
;MLFFGRKVGGKIDKYIYKASNSVGRISKCIDKIIGKNKVKKIEKDTEKNPGRPGIYRFAIACLVFQACFLSFISAPGINAMAVHGGNIAYAEDFNYSQSNHGYEMNVPGENDSEENDSYGYSVISGIVEENNPILGYIAIYNPSLPVQGMQAAGREEMLQVLNYLDPDKVDVLKNHKKAGIESVEEGDTVFIKLDKDGYVVSISSVSNYTVKYAKVLYKSKDSIIVEYDGDKTQEILRINDDAKIFAKGALADLSFLENGDRVKMLLHKGPWYTNVKEIIIEEGDRNIISNVYKGQVGYINDMSGRIYIKNLLVLDREKWVRAGIKGYAGFDMAEEFSIFCDGAEMDIDAACLVLRNREVYMAVGKDFGGNERVRLISARNPRDTEIIYIDKVLNNARGSRKLTIDREIRDIFYSSGSIIIKEGRLVQGSSISEEDTVCIAANRNNYGDLMAGIIMAYHEPLLENLDIYRARIKSIEDNTCFTVESYSRLDGVNWEYNASPKTFNITFDTRILDEEGLVNQDDFTGYGEGSYVNKVVYIVADGLNAVVVSTAPYGTYNARGEVYGTAGGATGQEGGIIGEPDEIRIAKAKIYDTYQKKWIDGGEMKVRILKNTVILKNGMEIKPSMLRKGDTVRLIKNDVDGAGDAYIILVED
;
A
#
# COMPACT_ATOMS: atom_id res chain seq x y z
N MET A 1 19.45 -7.10 -57.43
CA MET A 1 20.84 -7.16 -57.90
C MET A 1 21.72 -7.29 -56.65
N LEU A 2 22.26 -8.50 -56.43
CA LEU A 2 23.39 -8.96 -55.57
C LEU A 2 23.51 -8.54 -54.08
N PHE A 3 23.90 -9.36 -53.07
CA PHE A 3 24.04 -10.83 -52.81
C PHE A 3 24.66 -10.94 -51.37
N PHE A 4 24.06 -11.59 -50.34
CA PHE A 4 24.35 -12.92 -49.72
C PHE A 4 23.73 -12.84 -48.30
N GLY A 5 23.09 -13.82 -47.64
CA GLY A 5 22.98 -15.25 -47.80
C GLY A 5 23.52 -16.00 -46.56
N ARG A 6 22.68 -16.33 -45.55
CA ARG A 6 22.84 -17.54 -44.71
C ARG A 6 21.57 -17.94 -43.93
N LYS A 7 21.36 -19.26 -43.90
CA LYS A 7 20.18 -20.06 -43.53
C LYS A 7 19.74 -19.96 -42.07
N VAL A 8 18.42 -19.92 -41.83
CA VAL A 8 17.74 -20.68 -40.75
C VAL A 8 16.39 -21.20 -41.31
N GLY A 9 16.45 -22.26 -42.10
CA GLY A 9 15.28 -23.05 -42.50
C GLY A 9 15.14 -24.26 -41.57
N GLY A 10 13.95 -24.48 -41.01
CA GLY A 10 13.65 -25.72 -40.28
C GLY A 10 12.54 -25.67 -39.22
N LYS A 11 12.13 -24.49 -38.71
CA LYS A 11 11.08 -24.39 -37.68
C LYS A 11 9.80 -23.63 -38.09
N ILE A 12 9.79 -22.91 -39.21
CA ILE A 12 8.65 -22.08 -39.62
C ILE A 12 7.59 -22.88 -40.40
N ASP A 13 7.98 -23.88 -41.19
CA ASP A 13 7.03 -24.64 -42.01
C ASP A 13 6.07 -25.52 -41.19
N LYS A 14 6.46 -25.91 -39.96
CA LYS A 14 5.61 -26.72 -39.06
C LYS A 14 4.51 -25.90 -38.37
N TYR A 15 4.69 -24.58 -38.24
CA TYR A 15 3.67 -23.67 -37.68
C TYR A 15 2.69 -23.17 -38.76
N ILE A 16 3.15 -22.98 -40.00
CA ILE A 16 2.28 -22.57 -41.12
C ILE A 16 1.29 -23.69 -41.48
N TYR A 17 1.72 -24.96 -41.44
CA TYR A 17 0.84 -26.10 -41.71
C TYR A 17 -0.21 -26.34 -40.61
N LYS A 18 0.08 -25.97 -39.36
CA LYS A 18 -0.88 -26.06 -38.24
C LYS A 18 -1.88 -24.89 -38.21
N ALA A 19 -1.49 -23.71 -38.69
CA ALA A 19 -2.37 -22.55 -38.82
C ALA A 19 -3.37 -22.69 -39.99
N SER A 20 -2.97 -23.31 -41.11
CA SER A 20 -3.84 -23.53 -42.27
C SER A 20 -5.08 -24.39 -41.96
N ASN A 21 -4.94 -25.42 -41.11
CA ASN A 21 -6.06 -26.28 -40.70
C ASN A 21 -7.07 -25.59 -39.73
N SER A 22 -6.63 -24.57 -39.00
CA SER A 22 -7.50 -23.78 -38.11
C SER A 22 -8.33 -22.75 -38.88
N VAL A 23 -7.76 -22.17 -39.96
CA VAL A 23 -8.46 -21.22 -40.84
C VAL A 23 -9.59 -21.89 -41.63
N GLY A 24 -9.40 -23.15 -42.06
CA GLY A 24 -10.45 -23.93 -42.75
C GLY A 24 -11.68 -24.25 -41.87
N ARG A 25 -11.52 -24.32 -40.54
CA ARG A 25 -12.64 -24.51 -39.60
C ARG A 25 -13.36 -23.21 -39.27
N ILE A 26 -12.62 -22.10 -39.17
CA ILE A 26 -13.18 -20.76 -38.92
C ILE A 26 -13.97 -20.26 -40.14
N SER A 27 -13.50 -20.53 -41.36
CA SER A 27 -14.21 -20.17 -42.61
C SER A 27 -15.59 -20.83 -42.72
N LYS A 28 -15.73 -22.11 -42.31
CA LYS A 28 -17.02 -22.81 -42.30
C LYS A 28 -18.02 -22.26 -41.26
N CYS A 29 -17.52 -21.70 -40.15
CA CYS A 29 -18.38 -21.06 -39.15
C CYS A 29 -18.83 -19.66 -39.59
N ILE A 30 -17.94 -18.88 -40.24
CA ILE A 30 -18.27 -17.54 -40.76
C ILE A 30 -19.29 -17.62 -41.91
N ASP A 31 -19.16 -18.62 -42.80
CA ASP A 31 -20.13 -18.88 -43.88
C ASP A 31 -21.54 -19.18 -43.37
N LYS A 32 -21.66 -19.74 -42.16
CA LYS A 32 -22.92 -20.10 -41.52
C LYS A 32 -23.59 -18.92 -40.80
N ILE A 33 -22.80 -17.92 -40.38
CA ILE A 33 -23.27 -16.78 -39.57
C ILE A 33 -23.58 -15.53 -40.43
N ILE A 34 -22.83 -15.27 -41.50
CA ILE A 34 -22.93 -14.00 -42.26
C ILE A 34 -23.62 -14.16 -43.63
N GLY A 35 -23.77 -15.40 -44.11
CA GLY A 35 -24.38 -15.73 -45.40
C GLY A 35 -23.42 -15.50 -46.58
N LYS A 36 -23.23 -16.54 -47.40
CA LYS A 36 -22.22 -16.63 -48.49
C LYS A 36 -22.17 -15.44 -49.46
N ASN A 37 -23.29 -14.73 -49.65
CA ASN A 37 -23.39 -13.64 -50.62
C ASN A 37 -22.78 -12.31 -50.13
N LYS A 38 -22.63 -12.09 -48.81
CA LYS A 38 -22.00 -10.88 -48.26
C LYS A 38 -20.47 -10.98 -48.25
N VAL A 39 -19.92 -12.17 -47.96
CA VAL A 39 -18.46 -12.41 -47.95
C VAL A 39 -17.85 -12.24 -49.35
N LYS A 40 -18.50 -12.79 -50.39
CA LYS A 40 -18.06 -12.60 -51.79
C LYS A 40 -18.10 -11.14 -52.26
N LYS A 41 -18.97 -10.30 -51.69
CA LYS A 41 -19.03 -8.87 -52.02
C LYS A 41 -17.84 -8.12 -51.42
N ILE A 42 -17.47 -8.43 -50.18
CA ILE A 42 -16.32 -7.83 -49.48
C ILE A 42 -14.99 -8.24 -50.15
N GLU A 43 -14.85 -9.50 -50.56
CA GLU A 43 -13.65 -9.96 -51.28
C GLU A 43 -13.47 -9.26 -52.64
N LYS A 44 -14.57 -9.10 -53.40
CA LYS A 44 -14.55 -8.46 -54.73
C LYS A 44 -14.29 -6.94 -54.66
N ASP A 45 -14.68 -6.29 -53.57
CA ASP A 45 -14.39 -4.87 -53.33
C ASP A 45 -12.94 -4.65 -52.85
N THR A 46 -12.31 -5.68 -52.25
CA THR A 46 -10.91 -5.64 -51.79
C THR A 46 -9.92 -5.77 -52.97
N GLU A 47 -10.25 -6.53 -54.01
CA GLU A 47 -9.43 -6.63 -55.24
C GLU A 47 -9.42 -5.33 -56.06
N LYS A 48 -10.43 -4.46 -55.92
CA LYS A 48 -10.53 -3.21 -56.67
C LYS A 48 -9.76 -2.02 -56.07
N ASN A 49 -9.27 -2.11 -54.83
CA ASN A 49 -8.55 -1.00 -54.17
C ASN A 49 -7.41 -1.49 -53.25
N PRO A 50 -6.22 -1.80 -53.81
CA PRO A 50 -5.10 -2.38 -53.05
C PRO A 50 -4.39 -1.41 -52.07
N GLY A 51 -4.83 -0.16 -51.95
CA GLY A 51 -4.12 0.91 -51.23
C GLY A 51 -4.49 1.13 -49.74
N ARG A 52 -5.44 0.39 -49.16
CA ARG A 52 -5.81 0.57 -47.72
C ARG A 52 -6.05 -0.77 -46.99
N PRO A 53 -4.99 -1.47 -46.56
CA PRO A 53 -5.11 -2.77 -45.87
C PRO A 53 -5.53 -2.67 -44.39
N GLY A 54 -5.37 -1.50 -43.75
CA GLY A 54 -5.54 -1.34 -42.30
C GLY A 54 -6.99 -1.30 -41.81
N ILE A 55 -7.88 -0.61 -42.55
CA ILE A 55 -9.25 -0.33 -42.08
C ILE A 55 -10.13 -1.59 -42.13
N TYR A 56 -9.94 -2.45 -43.14
CA TYR A 56 -10.73 -3.68 -43.28
C TYR A 56 -10.24 -4.81 -42.35
N ARG A 57 -8.94 -4.86 -42.02
CA ARG A 57 -8.42 -5.77 -40.99
C ARG A 57 -8.91 -5.39 -39.60
N PHE A 58 -9.05 -4.09 -39.34
CA PHE A 58 -9.63 -3.58 -38.09
C PHE A 58 -11.13 -3.92 -37.98
N ALA A 59 -11.90 -3.77 -39.06
CA ALA A 59 -13.32 -4.14 -39.08
C ALA A 59 -13.55 -5.65 -38.87
N ILE A 60 -12.70 -6.51 -39.45
CA ILE A 60 -12.76 -7.97 -39.24
C ILE A 60 -12.33 -8.33 -37.81
N ALA A 61 -11.32 -7.67 -37.25
CA ALA A 61 -10.92 -7.88 -35.85
C ALA A 61 -12.03 -7.46 -34.87
N CYS A 62 -12.70 -6.32 -35.11
CA CYS A 62 -13.83 -5.87 -34.30
C CYS A 62 -15.02 -6.85 -34.38
N LEU A 63 -15.34 -7.38 -35.56
CA LEU A 63 -16.41 -8.37 -35.72
C LEU A 63 -16.08 -9.72 -35.05
N VAL A 64 -14.82 -10.14 -35.07
CA VAL A 64 -14.36 -11.33 -34.33
C VAL A 64 -14.39 -11.10 -32.82
N PHE A 65 -14.01 -9.90 -32.36
CA PHE A 65 -14.07 -9.53 -30.95
C PHE A 65 -15.51 -9.47 -30.43
N GLN A 66 -16.43 -8.88 -31.21
CA GLN A 66 -17.87 -8.84 -30.88
C GLN A 66 -18.49 -10.24 -30.84
N ALA A 67 -18.12 -11.13 -31.77
CA ALA A 67 -18.59 -12.51 -31.78
C ALA A 67 -18.05 -13.33 -30.60
N CYS A 68 -16.78 -13.14 -30.21
CA CYS A 68 -16.19 -13.79 -29.03
C CYS A 68 -16.81 -13.29 -27.71
N PHE A 69 -17.12 -11.99 -27.62
CA PHE A 69 -17.73 -11.37 -26.44
C PHE A 69 -19.17 -11.84 -26.21
N LEU A 70 -19.95 -12.00 -27.28
CA LEU A 70 -21.31 -12.55 -27.22
C LEU A 70 -21.36 -14.04 -26.82
N SER A 71 -20.33 -14.84 -27.16
CA SER A 71 -20.23 -16.22 -26.69
C SER A 71 -19.81 -16.35 -25.21
N PHE A 72 -19.16 -15.33 -24.64
CA PHE A 72 -18.78 -15.31 -23.21
C PHE A 72 -19.95 -14.96 -22.28
N ILE A 73 -20.99 -14.28 -22.79
CA ILE A 73 -22.18 -13.84 -22.00
C ILE A 73 -23.24 -14.96 -21.88
N SER A 74 -23.08 -16.10 -22.57
CA SER A 74 -24.06 -17.20 -22.58
C SER A 74 -23.76 -18.40 -21.67
N ALA A 75 -22.80 -18.29 -20.73
CA ALA A 75 -22.54 -19.32 -19.73
C ALA A 75 -23.33 -19.03 -18.43
N PRO A 76 -24.19 -19.93 -17.93
CA PRO A 76 -24.96 -19.68 -16.72
C PRO A 76 -24.10 -19.93 -15.47
N GLY A 77 -24.00 -18.91 -14.63
CA GLY A 77 -23.49 -19.01 -13.27
C GLY A 77 -22.11 -18.37 -13.08
N ILE A 78 -22.09 -17.10 -12.65
CA ILE A 78 -21.23 -16.51 -11.62
C ILE A 78 -21.75 -15.07 -11.40
N ASN A 79 -22.20 -14.80 -10.18
CA ASN A 79 -22.48 -13.45 -9.67
C ASN A 79 -21.14 -12.78 -9.34
N ALA A 80 -20.85 -11.62 -9.91
CA ALA A 80 -20.10 -10.53 -9.26
C ALA A 80 -20.04 -9.28 -10.14
N MET A 81 -20.60 -8.19 -9.59
CA MET A 81 -20.17 -6.78 -9.69
C MET A 81 -19.14 -6.41 -10.77
N ALA A 82 -19.61 -5.66 -11.76
CA ALA A 82 -18.77 -4.77 -12.57
C ALA A 82 -18.87 -3.35 -12.02
N VAL A 83 -17.74 -2.83 -11.53
CA VAL A 83 -17.52 -1.42 -11.22
C VAL A 83 -17.46 -0.66 -12.53
N HIS A 84 -18.43 0.24 -12.75
CA HIS A 84 -18.34 1.25 -13.80
C HIS A 84 -18.16 2.62 -13.14
N GLY A 85 -17.01 3.23 -13.42
CA GLY A 85 -16.75 4.63 -13.10
C GLY A 85 -17.57 5.58 -13.95
N GLY A 86 -17.72 6.79 -13.42
CA GLY A 86 -18.28 7.95 -14.09
C GLY A 86 -19.78 8.10 -13.86
N ASN A 87 -20.16 9.10 -13.05
CA ASN A 87 -21.42 9.83 -13.21
C ASN A 87 -21.29 11.20 -12.54
N ILE A 88 -21.01 12.21 -13.36
CA ILE A 88 -21.63 13.52 -13.22
C ILE A 88 -22.89 13.40 -14.08
N ALA A 89 -24.06 13.33 -13.46
CA ALA A 89 -25.33 13.30 -14.19
C ALA A 89 -25.80 14.76 -14.38
N TYR A 90 -25.61 15.28 -15.58
CA TYR A 90 -26.46 16.34 -16.13
C TYR A 90 -27.63 15.67 -16.83
N ALA A 91 -28.85 16.01 -16.42
CA ALA A 91 -30.07 15.54 -17.06
C ALA A 91 -30.43 16.49 -18.22
N GLU A 92 -30.15 16.06 -19.45
CA GLU A 92 -30.80 16.59 -20.65
C GLU A 92 -31.19 15.43 -21.56
N ASP A 93 -32.30 15.63 -22.29
CA ASP A 93 -32.87 14.83 -23.37
C ASP A 93 -33.77 13.62 -23.04
N PHE A 94 -35.04 13.95 -22.75
CA PHE A 94 -36.18 13.10 -23.11
C PHE A 94 -36.39 13.15 -24.63
N ASN A 95 -36.19 12.01 -25.32
CA ASN A 95 -36.70 11.81 -26.67
C ASN A 95 -37.71 10.66 -26.70
N TYR A 96 -38.92 11.02 -27.11
CA TYR A 96 -40.08 10.19 -27.34
C TYR A 96 -39.78 9.08 -28.37
N SER A 97 -40.20 7.83 -28.11
CA SER A 97 -40.47 6.86 -29.17
C SER A 97 -41.78 6.13 -28.88
N GLN A 98 -42.67 6.20 -29.86
CA GLN A 98 -44.05 5.78 -29.84
C GLN A 98 -44.24 4.26 -29.75
N SER A 99 -45.33 3.85 -29.10
CA SER A 99 -46.07 2.67 -29.53
C SER A 99 -47.57 2.98 -29.57
N ASN A 100 -48.13 2.93 -30.79
CA ASN A 100 -49.56 2.99 -31.09
C ASN A 100 -50.20 1.61 -30.86
N HIS A 101 -51.45 1.58 -30.40
CA HIS A 101 -52.62 0.82 -30.92
C HIS A 101 -53.76 0.98 -29.89
N GLY A 102 -54.68 1.94 -30.08
CA GLY A 102 -56.04 1.74 -30.65
C GLY A 102 -57.06 1.77 -29.49
N TYR A 103 -58.20 2.47 -29.48
CA TYR A 103 -59.11 3.00 -30.50
C TYR A 103 -59.96 4.15 -29.89
N GLU A 104 -60.31 5.12 -30.74
CA GLU A 104 -61.54 5.97 -30.79
C GLU A 104 -61.97 6.82 -29.57
N MET A 105 -62.62 7.98 -29.70
CA MET A 105 -62.75 9.08 -30.69
C MET A 105 -63.70 10.07 -30.01
N ASN A 106 -63.29 11.33 -29.78
CA ASN A 106 -64.01 12.56 -30.15
C ASN A 106 -63.47 13.77 -29.38
N VAL A 107 -63.04 14.77 -30.14
CA VAL A 107 -62.79 16.16 -29.72
C VAL A 107 -63.98 16.97 -30.26
N PRO A 108 -64.56 17.88 -29.48
CA PRO A 108 -64.34 19.29 -29.81
C PRO A 108 -64.30 20.23 -28.60
N GLY A 109 -63.44 21.24 -28.65
CA GLY A 109 -63.64 22.51 -27.92
C GLY A 109 -62.40 23.05 -27.23
N GLU A 110 -61.74 24.02 -27.87
CA GLU A 110 -60.90 25.01 -27.20
C GLU A 110 -61.65 25.76 -26.10
N ASN A 111 -60.86 26.25 -25.14
CA ASN A 111 -61.19 27.08 -23.97
C ASN A 111 -61.76 26.29 -22.79
N ASP A 112 -60.90 26.03 -21.79
CA ASP A 112 -61.10 26.63 -20.48
C ASP A 112 -59.79 26.69 -19.68
N SER A 113 -59.67 27.81 -19.00
CA SER A 113 -58.61 28.33 -18.15
C SER A 113 -58.24 27.42 -16.96
N GLU A 114 -56.99 27.59 -16.52
CA GLU A 114 -56.52 27.52 -15.12
C GLU A 114 -57.42 26.76 -14.13
N GLU A 115 -57.01 25.54 -13.75
CA GLU A 115 -57.40 24.97 -12.46
C GLU A 115 -56.16 24.90 -11.56
N ASN A 116 -56.00 25.98 -10.77
CA ASN A 116 -55.13 26.09 -9.62
C ASN A 116 -55.56 25.06 -8.56
N ASP A 117 -54.79 23.99 -8.38
CA ASP A 117 -54.81 23.25 -7.11
C ASP A 117 -53.98 24.00 -6.06
N SER A 118 -54.69 24.94 -5.43
CA SER A 118 -54.29 25.77 -4.30
C SER A 118 -54.08 24.94 -3.02
N TYR A 119 -52.86 24.43 -2.84
CA TYR A 119 -52.29 24.17 -1.52
C TYR A 119 -50.97 24.94 -1.43
N GLY A 120 -50.98 26.04 -0.68
CA GLY A 120 -49.89 27.01 -0.56
C GLY A 120 -48.63 26.49 0.12
N TYR A 121 -47.98 25.51 -0.49
CA TYR A 121 -46.64 25.05 -0.11
C TYR A 121 -45.69 25.22 -1.29
N SER A 122 -44.50 25.72 -1.04
CA SER A 122 -43.41 25.75 -2.01
C SER A 122 -42.31 24.78 -1.60
N VAL A 123 -41.54 24.28 -2.57
CA VAL A 123 -40.39 23.41 -2.33
C VAL A 123 -39.16 24.06 -2.94
N ILE A 124 -38.11 24.17 -2.13
CA ILE A 124 -36.81 24.70 -2.55
C ILE A 124 -35.72 23.69 -2.21
N SER A 125 -34.62 23.74 -2.95
CA SER A 125 -33.47 22.86 -2.72
C SER A 125 -32.18 23.65 -2.62
N GLY A 126 -31.22 23.12 -1.87
CA GLY A 126 -29.90 23.72 -1.73
C GLY A 126 -28.96 22.84 -0.91
N ILE A 127 -27.77 23.36 -0.67
CA ILE A 127 -26.78 22.78 0.23
C ILE A 127 -26.86 23.53 1.55
N VAL A 128 -26.97 22.84 2.68
CA VAL A 128 -27.01 23.49 3.99
C VAL A 128 -25.69 24.20 4.26
N GLU A 129 -25.78 25.48 4.59
CA GLU A 129 -24.63 26.26 5.04
C GLU A 129 -24.56 26.25 6.57
N GLU A 130 -25.70 26.48 7.22
CA GLU A 130 -25.84 26.47 8.67
C GLU A 130 -27.26 26.04 9.01
N ASN A 131 -27.44 25.25 10.06
CA ASN A 131 -28.74 24.94 10.62
C ASN A 131 -28.72 25.27 12.12
N ASN A 132 -29.52 26.24 12.54
CA ASN A 132 -29.57 26.71 13.91
C ASN A 132 -31.01 26.67 14.46
N PRO A 133 -31.47 25.50 14.92
CA PRO A 133 -32.81 25.34 15.48
C PRO A 133 -33.08 26.25 16.70
N ILE A 134 -32.05 26.55 17.50
CA ILE A 134 -32.17 27.40 18.69
C ILE A 134 -32.50 28.85 18.30
N LEU A 135 -31.83 29.37 17.27
CA LEU A 135 -32.12 30.70 16.71
C LEU A 135 -33.28 30.67 15.69
N GLY A 136 -33.83 29.50 15.40
CA GLY A 136 -35.03 29.36 14.58
C GLY A 136 -34.80 29.47 13.08
N TYR A 137 -33.61 29.14 12.55
CA TYR A 137 -33.35 29.26 11.10
C TYR A 137 -32.48 28.15 10.50
N ILE A 138 -32.53 28.06 9.16
CA ILE A 138 -31.58 27.33 8.31
C ILE A 138 -31.13 28.21 7.16
N ALA A 139 -29.82 28.23 6.92
CA ALA A 139 -29.21 28.88 5.77
C ALA A 139 -28.84 27.83 4.73
N ILE A 140 -29.22 28.05 3.47
CA ILE A 140 -28.88 27.17 2.35
C ILE A 140 -28.22 27.95 1.22
N TYR A 141 -27.27 27.32 0.55
CA TYR A 141 -26.65 27.76 -0.69
C TYR A 141 -27.32 27.09 -1.90
N ASN A 142 -27.81 27.86 -2.87
CA ASN A 142 -28.42 27.31 -4.09
C ASN A 142 -27.64 27.76 -5.36
N PRO A 143 -26.89 26.85 -6.01
CA PRO A 143 -26.11 27.18 -7.21
C PRO A 143 -26.96 27.38 -8.47
N SER A 144 -28.25 27.02 -8.46
CA SER A 144 -29.14 27.05 -9.63
C SER A 144 -29.94 28.35 -9.80
N LEU A 145 -29.78 29.32 -8.90
CA LEU A 145 -30.41 30.64 -9.06
C LEU A 145 -29.68 31.42 -10.16
N PRO A 146 -30.35 31.83 -11.25
CA PRO A 146 -29.73 32.66 -12.27
C PRO A 146 -29.53 34.08 -11.72
N VAL A 147 -28.31 34.42 -11.33
CA VAL A 147 -27.93 35.80 -11.02
C VAL A 147 -27.57 36.50 -12.34
N GLN A 148 -28.55 37.13 -12.98
CA GLN A 148 -28.28 37.95 -14.16
C GLN A 148 -27.44 39.18 -13.76
N GLY A 149 -26.14 39.14 -14.08
CA GLY A 149 -25.36 40.35 -14.35
C GLY A 149 -24.49 40.95 -13.24
N MET A 150 -23.74 40.17 -12.45
CA MET A 150 -22.68 40.74 -11.59
C MET A 150 -21.36 39.95 -11.57
N GLN A 151 -20.24 40.69 -11.52
CA GLN A 151 -18.88 40.17 -11.28
C GLN A 151 -18.66 39.89 -9.79
N ALA A 152 -18.07 38.73 -9.47
CA ALA A 152 -17.33 38.29 -8.27
C ALA A 152 -17.80 38.66 -6.83
N ALA A 153 -18.76 39.55 -6.62
CA ALA A 153 -19.36 39.91 -5.33
C ALA A 153 -20.69 39.17 -5.04
N GLY A 154 -21.25 38.45 -6.03
CA GLY A 154 -22.57 37.81 -5.94
C GLY A 154 -22.65 36.50 -5.15
N ARG A 155 -21.83 36.31 -4.10
CA ARG A 155 -21.83 35.07 -3.28
C ARG A 155 -22.80 35.14 -2.09
N GLU A 156 -22.96 36.30 -1.47
CA GLU A 156 -23.96 36.52 -0.41
C GLU A 156 -25.39 36.48 -0.96
N GLU A 157 -25.57 36.81 -2.24
CA GLU A 157 -26.87 36.79 -2.94
C GLU A 157 -27.37 35.37 -3.26
N MET A 158 -26.53 34.33 -3.08
CA MET A 158 -26.87 32.92 -3.30
C MET A 158 -27.22 32.17 -2.01
N LEU A 159 -27.08 32.83 -0.85
CA LEU A 159 -27.47 32.31 0.46
C LEU A 159 -28.93 32.68 0.75
N GLN A 160 -29.73 31.69 1.09
CA GLN A 160 -31.11 31.87 1.53
C GLN A 160 -31.24 31.45 2.99
N VAL A 161 -31.67 32.38 3.84
CA VAL A 161 -31.99 32.11 5.24
C VAL A 161 -33.50 31.94 5.39
N LEU A 162 -33.91 30.80 5.93
CA LEU A 162 -35.29 30.39 6.08
C LEU A 162 -35.58 30.17 7.56
N ASN A 163 -36.75 30.61 8.01
CA ASN A 163 -37.11 30.55 9.42
C ASN A 163 -38.03 29.37 9.74
N TYR A 164 -37.85 28.83 10.94
CA TYR A 164 -38.76 27.88 11.58
C TYR A 164 -39.83 28.65 12.35
N LEU A 165 -41.09 28.27 12.21
CA LEU A 165 -42.14 28.76 13.11
C LEU A 165 -42.02 28.09 14.49
N ASP A 166 -41.73 26.80 14.48
CA ASP A 166 -41.49 25.97 15.66
C ASP A 166 -40.58 24.79 15.23
N PRO A 167 -39.27 24.81 15.58
CA PRO A 167 -38.31 23.78 15.17
C PRO A 167 -38.74 22.36 15.53
N ASP A 168 -39.45 22.18 16.66
CA ASP A 168 -39.89 20.86 17.14
C ASP A 168 -41.05 20.28 16.32
N LYS A 169 -41.72 21.11 15.51
CA LYS A 169 -42.81 20.71 14.61
C LYS A 169 -42.38 20.47 13.17
N VAL A 170 -41.11 20.72 12.84
CA VAL A 170 -40.60 20.49 11.48
C VAL A 170 -40.45 19.00 11.24
N ASP A 171 -41.11 18.47 10.20
CA ASP A 171 -40.96 17.06 9.82
C ASP A 171 -39.65 16.85 9.06
N VAL A 172 -38.69 16.16 9.68
CA VAL A 172 -37.35 15.93 9.11
C VAL A 172 -37.12 14.48 8.70
N LEU A 173 -36.65 14.30 7.47
CA LEU A 173 -36.16 13.04 6.92
C LEU A 173 -34.67 13.18 6.60
N LYS A 174 -33.80 12.45 7.31
CA LYS A 174 -32.36 12.37 7.03
C LYS A 174 -32.06 11.03 6.38
N ASN A 175 -31.48 11.05 5.17
CA ASN A 175 -31.16 9.84 4.39
C ASN A 175 -32.37 8.87 4.33
N HIS A 176 -33.55 9.42 4.02
CA HIS A 176 -34.85 8.72 3.93
C HIS A 176 -35.42 8.15 5.24
N LYS A 177 -34.89 8.53 6.42
CA LYS A 177 -35.40 8.10 7.72
C LYS A 177 -35.84 9.30 8.55
N LYS A 178 -36.90 9.13 9.34
CA LYS A 178 -37.36 10.18 10.28
C LYS A 178 -36.25 10.49 11.28
N ALA A 179 -35.94 11.77 11.43
CA ALA A 179 -34.89 12.26 12.31
C ALA A 179 -35.32 13.60 12.94
N GLY A 180 -34.55 14.10 13.91
CA GLY A 180 -34.74 15.45 14.45
C GLY A 180 -34.03 16.51 13.60
N ILE A 181 -34.40 17.77 13.82
CA ILE A 181 -33.90 18.91 13.05
C ILE A 181 -32.40 19.13 13.23
N GLU A 182 -31.86 18.75 14.38
CA GLU A 182 -30.43 18.74 14.72
C GLU A 182 -29.60 17.76 13.89
N SER A 183 -30.23 16.80 13.20
CA SER A 183 -29.53 15.85 12.33
C SER A 183 -29.21 16.39 10.93
N VAL A 184 -29.80 17.54 10.57
CA VAL A 184 -29.48 18.27 9.34
C VAL A 184 -28.17 19.00 9.58
N GLU A 185 -27.11 18.51 8.95
CA GLU A 185 -25.75 19.01 9.08
C GLU A 185 -25.44 19.97 7.94
N GLU A 186 -24.50 20.90 8.16
CA GLU A 186 -23.87 21.68 7.08
C GLU A 186 -23.43 20.73 5.96
N GLY A 187 -23.45 21.15 4.69
CA GLY A 187 -23.08 20.36 3.51
C GLY A 187 -24.08 19.30 3.06
N ASP A 188 -25.11 18.99 3.85
CA ASP A 188 -26.22 18.17 3.38
C ASP A 188 -26.91 18.80 2.16
N THR A 189 -27.34 17.97 1.21
CA THR A 189 -28.30 18.41 0.19
C THR A 189 -29.70 18.32 0.77
N VAL A 190 -30.43 19.42 0.76
CA VAL A 190 -31.78 19.50 1.34
C VAL A 190 -32.83 19.86 0.31
N PHE A 191 -34.02 19.28 0.49
CA PHE A 191 -35.27 19.73 -0.08
C PHE A 191 -36.16 20.21 1.05
N ILE A 192 -36.53 21.49 1.02
CA ILE A 192 -37.24 22.18 2.10
C ILE A 192 -38.62 22.55 1.59
N LYS A 193 -39.65 22.10 2.31
CA LYS A 193 -41.03 22.49 2.09
C LYS A 193 -41.38 23.67 2.99
N LEU A 194 -41.86 24.75 2.38
CA LEU A 194 -42.31 25.96 3.07
C LEU A 194 -43.84 26.01 3.07
N ASP A 195 -44.44 26.57 4.13
CA ASP A 195 -45.85 26.91 4.15
C ASP A 195 -46.16 28.21 3.37
N LYS A 196 -47.43 28.62 3.40
CA LYS A 196 -47.94 29.80 2.70
C LYS A 196 -47.31 31.12 3.17
N ASP A 197 -46.79 31.15 4.39
CA ASP A 197 -46.20 32.32 5.03
C ASP A 197 -44.66 32.30 4.91
N GLY A 198 -44.11 31.25 4.28
CA GLY A 198 -42.67 31.08 4.01
C GLY A 198 -41.90 30.39 5.12
N TYR A 199 -42.57 29.81 6.13
CA TYR A 199 -41.91 29.07 7.21
C TYR A 199 -41.63 27.63 6.80
N VAL A 200 -40.50 27.11 7.26
CA VAL A 200 -40.11 25.72 7.01
C VAL A 200 -41.02 24.77 7.79
N VAL A 201 -41.69 23.85 7.09
CA VAL A 201 -42.56 22.83 7.68
C VAL A 201 -42.02 21.40 7.52
N SER A 202 -41.15 21.17 6.55
CA SER A 202 -40.48 19.87 6.38
C SER A 202 -39.14 19.99 5.68
N ILE A 203 -38.17 19.15 6.07
CA ILE A 203 -36.85 19.05 5.46
C ILE A 203 -36.57 17.59 5.10
N SER A 204 -36.24 17.33 3.84
CA SER A 204 -35.62 16.07 3.41
C SER A 204 -34.14 16.32 3.12
N SER A 205 -33.27 15.82 3.98
CA SER A 205 -31.81 15.95 3.90
C SER A 205 -31.15 14.65 3.41
N VAL A 206 -30.15 14.77 2.55
CA VAL A 206 -29.25 13.70 2.11
C VAL A 206 -27.81 14.13 2.34
N SER A 207 -27.04 13.28 3.03
CA SER A 207 -25.63 13.57 3.32
C SER A 207 -24.77 13.54 2.05
N ASN A 208 -23.94 14.55 1.89
CA ASN A 208 -23.04 14.67 0.75
C ASN A 208 -21.69 14.01 1.02
N TYR A 209 -21.69 12.68 1.13
CA TYR A 209 -20.46 11.93 1.32
C TYR A 209 -19.81 11.57 -0.01
N THR A 210 -18.52 11.86 -0.12
CA THR A 210 -17.68 11.43 -1.25
C THR A 210 -16.61 10.49 -0.75
N VAL A 211 -16.45 9.36 -1.43
CA VAL A 211 -15.33 8.44 -1.19
C VAL A 211 -14.14 8.88 -2.02
N LYS A 212 -12.98 9.02 -1.38
CA LYS A 212 -11.70 9.36 -2.04
C LYS A 212 -10.62 8.38 -1.61
N TYR A 213 -9.77 8.01 -2.56
CA TYR A 213 -8.53 7.27 -2.31
C TYR A 213 -7.37 8.24 -2.35
N ALA A 214 -6.47 8.13 -1.39
CA ALA A 214 -5.36 9.05 -1.24
C ALA A 214 -4.17 8.41 -0.55
N LYS A 215 -3.01 9.05 -0.70
CA LYS A 215 -1.80 8.79 0.06
C LYS A 215 -1.62 9.84 1.15
N VAL A 216 -1.34 9.41 2.38
CA VAL A 216 -0.97 10.32 3.47
C VAL A 216 0.45 10.81 3.22
N LEU A 217 0.60 12.09 2.95
CA LEU A 217 1.91 12.73 2.78
C LEU A 217 2.51 13.13 4.11
N TYR A 218 1.65 13.56 5.03
CA TYR A 218 2.05 14.03 6.35
C TYR A 218 0.91 13.85 7.36
N LYS A 219 1.27 13.42 8.56
CA LYS A 219 0.39 13.33 9.72
C LYS A 219 0.91 14.22 10.84
N SER A 220 -0.01 14.96 11.44
CA SER A 220 0.16 15.63 12.73
C SER A 220 -0.78 15.05 13.79
N LYS A 221 -0.89 15.70 14.95
CA LYS A 221 -1.74 15.22 16.04
C LYS A 221 -3.24 15.28 15.70
N ASP A 222 -3.68 16.25 14.91
CA ASP A 222 -5.10 16.56 14.65
C ASP A 222 -5.40 16.87 13.17
N SER A 223 -4.43 16.67 12.28
CA SER A 223 -4.61 16.87 10.85
C SER A 223 -3.69 16.00 10.02
N ILE A 224 -4.11 15.73 8.79
CA ILE A 224 -3.35 15.02 7.78
C ILE A 224 -3.26 15.86 6.51
N ILE A 225 -2.16 15.72 5.78
CA ILE A 225 -2.02 16.18 4.40
C ILE A 225 -2.09 14.94 3.53
N VAL A 226 -3.01 14.93 2.58
CA VAL A 226 -3.23 13.81 1.67
C VAL A 226 -3.01 14.24 0.23
N GLU A 227 -2.60 13.30 -0.62
CA GLU A 227 -2.57 13.44 -2.07
C GLU A 227 -3.57 12.47 -2.68
N TYR A 228 -4.54 12.97 -3.43
CA TYR A 228 -5.58 12.14 -4.03
C TYR A 228 -5.06 11.36 -5.24
N ASP A 229 -5.46 10.09 -5.35
CA ASP A 229 -4.93 9.20 -6.39
C ASP A 229 -5.30 9.64 -7.82
N GLY A 230 -6.49 10.22 -7.99
CA GLY A 230 -7.06 10.54 -9.30
C GLY A 230 -6.49 11.79 -9.98
N ASP A 231 -6.35 12.90 -9.25
CA ASP A 231 -5.91 14.19 -9.80
C ASP A 231 -4.59 14.70 -9.20
N LYS A 232 -4.00 13.93 -8.27
CA LYS A 232 -2.76 14.28 -7.56
C LYS A 232 -2.83 15.61 -6.81
N THR A 233 -4.03 16.13 -6.56
CA THR A 233 -4.21 17.33 -5.74
C THR A 233 -3.97 17.01 -4.27
N GLN A 234 -3.46 17.99 -3.53
CA GLN A 234 -3.17 17.87 -2.11
C GLN A 234 -4.18 18.68 -1.30
N GLU A 235 -4.70 18.10 -0.22
CA GLU A 235 -5.65 18.75 0.69
C GLU A 235 -5.17 18.55 2.13
N ILE A 236 -5.26 19.62 2.93
CA ILE A 236 -5.06 19.53 4.38
C ILE A 236 -6.41 19.21 5.00
N LEU A 237 -6.52 18.07 5.65
CA LEU A 237 -7.73 17.59 6.29
C LEU A 237 -7.56 17.61 7.80
N ARG A 238 -8.47 18.29 8.50
CA ARG A 238 -8.55 18.23 9.95
C ARG A 238 -9.26 16.94 10.36
N ILE A 239 -8.69 16.24 11.33
CA ILE A 239 -9.26 15.02 11.90
C ILE A 239 -9.94 15.41 13.21
N ASN A 240 -11.26 15.38 13.20
CA ASN A 240 -12.08 15.66 14.37
C ASN A 240 -12.37 14.36 15.15
N ASP A 241 -12.82 14.49 16.40
CA ASP A 241 -13.07 13.35 17.30
C ASP A 241 -14.17 12.39 16.81
N ASP A 242 -15.01 12.82 15.86
CA ASP A 242 -16.06 12.01 15.23
C ASP A 242 -15.56 11.17 14.04
N ALA A 243 -14.32 11.38 13.59
CA ALA A 243 -13.72 10.62 12.49
C ALA A 243 -13.36 9.20 12.96
N LYS A 244 -13.92 8.18 12.29
CA LYS A 244 -13.60 6.78 12.57
C LYS A 244 -12.42 6.33 11.75
N ILE A 245 -11.42 5.74 12.40
CA ILE A 245 -10.23 5.22 11.73
C ILE A 245 -10.26 3.71 11.82
N PHE A 246 -10.05 3.05 10.69
CA PHE A 246 -10.02 1.61 10.58
C PHE A 246 -8.65 1.16 10.10
N ALA A 247 -8.02 0.29 10.88
CA ALA A 247 -6.78 -0.38 10.53
C ALA A 247 -6.99 -1.90 10.69
N LYS A 248 -6.53 -2.69 9.73
CA LYS A 248 -6.69 -4.16 9.77
C LYS A 248 -8.15 -4.62 9.95
N GLY A 249 -9.08 -3.90 9.32
CA GLY A 249 -10.53 -4.15 9.42
C GLY A 249 -11.17 -3.81 10.78
N ALA A 250 -10.43 -3.25 11.74
CA ALA A 250 -10.91 -2.92 13.08
C ALA A 250 -10.81 -1.41 13.38
N LEU A 251 -11.64 -0.92 14.30
CA LEU A 251 -11.56 0.46 14.78
C LEU A 251 -10.20 0.67 15.46
N ALA A 252 -9.51 1.75 15.09
CA ALA A 252 -8.16 2.06 15.53
C ALA A 252 -8.04 3.56 15.86
N ASP A 253 -6.95 3.90 16.55
CA ASP A 253 -6.59 5.29 16.84
C ASP A 253 -5.84 5.94 15.66
N LEU A 254 -5.82 7.27 15.61
CA LEU A 254 -5.03 8.04 14.64
C LEU A 254 -3.52 7.74 14.73
N SER A 255 -3.05 7.17 15.84
CA SER A 255 -1.68 6.69 15.99
C SER A 255 -1.32 5.60 14.97
N PHE A 256 -2.28 4.76 14.55
CA PHE A 256 -2.05 3.69 13.56
C PHE A 256 -1.81 4.19 12.14
N LEU A 257 -2.19 5.43 11.85
CA LEU A 257 -1.95 6.06 10.57
C LEU A 257 -0.51 6.56 10.50
N GLU A 258 0.21 6.23 9.45
CA GLU A 258 1.60 6.63 9.24
C GLU A 258 1.80 7.42 7.94
N ASN A 259 2.88 8.20 7.88
CA ASN A 259 3.26 8.88 6.64
C ASN A 259 3.55 7.83 5.57
N GLY A 260 3.00 8.04 4.37
CA GLY A 260 3.12 7.13 3.24
C GLY A 260 2.02 6.06 3.16
N ASP A 261 1.14 5.94 4.16
CA ASP A 261 -0.01 5.03 4.09
C ASP A 261 -0.96 5.41 2.97
N ARG A 262 -1.56 4.40 2.34
CA ARG A 262 -2.70 4.56 1.44
C ARG A 262 -3.98 4.43 2.24
N VAL A 263 -4.92 5.31 1.96
CA VAL A 263 -6.18 5.38 2.67
C VAL A 263 -7.35 5.52 1.71
N LYS A 264 -8.45 4.89 2.09
CA LYS A 264 -9.78 5.21 1.57
C LYS A 264 -10.50 6.06 2.60
N MET A 265 -10.94 7.24 2.20
CA MET A 265 -11.59 8.21 3.07
C MET A 265 -13.04 8.44 2.67
N LEU A 266 -13.90 8.59 3.66
CA LEU A 266 -15.26 9.12 3.50
C LEU A 266 -15.26 10.59 3.93
N LEU A 267 -15.45 11.48 2.96
CA LEU A 267 -15.42 12.92 3.17
C LEU A 267 -16.83 13.49 3.10
N HIS A 268 -17.22 14.25 4.11
CA HIS A 268 -18.39 15.11 4.05
C HIS A 268 -17.97 16.47 3.51
N LYS A 269 -18.43 16.84 2.31
CA LYS A 269 -18.04 18.10 1.68
C LYS A 269 -19.21 19.08 1.62
N GLY A 270 -19.00 20.25 2.20
CA GLY A 270 -19.80 21.45 1.96
C GLY A 270 -19.06 22.43 1.03
N PRO A 271 -19.65 23.60 0.76
CA PRO A 271 -19.03 24.61 -0.09
C PRO A 271 -17.72 25.17 0.50
N TRP A 272 -17.57 25.17 1.83
CA TRP A 272 -16.45 25.81 2.54
C TRP A 272 -15.70 24.90 3.52
N TYR A 273 -16.12 23.65 3.63
CA TYR A 273 -15.54 22.72 4.58
C TYR A 273 -15.44 21.31 4.00
N THR A 274 -14.45 20.57 4.49
CA THR A 274 -14.32 19.13 4.28
C THR A 274 -14.14 18.49 5.65
N ASN A 275 -15.11 17.67 6.08
CA ASN A 275 -15.01 16.89 7.30
C ASN A 275 -14.70 15.44 6.96
N VAL A 276 -13.68 14.87 7.60
CA VAL A 276 -13.36 13.45 7.46
C VAL A 276 -14.25 12.66 8.41
N LYS A 277 -15.09 11.78 7.88
CA LYS A 277 -15.96 10.91 8.69
C LYS A 277 -15.36 9.53 8.90
N GLU A 278 -14.61 9.04 7.92
CA GLU A 278 -13.98 7.74 7.98
C GLU A 278 -12.63 7.74 7.26
N ILE A 279 -11.64 7.04 7.83
CA ILE A 279 -10.37 6.70 7.19
C ILE A 279 -10.19 5.19 7.33
N ILE A 280 -10.12 4.48 6.21
CA ILE A 280 -9.72 3.07 6.17
C ILE A 280 -8.28 3.03 5.65
N ILE A 281 -7.36 2.54 6.47
CA ILE A 281 -5.97 2.28 6.08
C ILE A 281 -5.96 1.03 5.23
N GLU A 282 -5.49 1.15 3.98
CA GLU A 282 -5.42 0.00 3.08
C GLU A 282 -4.40 -1.02 3.57
N GLU A 283 -4.85 -2.26 3.70
CA GLU A 283 -4.02 -3.36 4.15
C GLU A 283 -3.10 -3.90 3.04
N GLY A 284 -1.87 -4.21 3.43
CA GLY A 284 -0.96 -5.09 2.70
C GLY A 284 0.46 -4.56 2.57
N ASP A 285 1.40 -5.50 2.40
CA ASP A 285 2.79 -5.23 2.01
C ASP A 285 2.91 -4.45 0.68
N ARG A 286 1.77 -4.24 0.00
CA ARG A 286 1.59 -3.34 -1.12
C ARG A 286 2.07 -1.92 -0.88
N ASN A 287 2.46 -1.47 0.31
CA ASN A 287 3.03 -0.12 0.48
C ASN A 287 4.46 -0.13 1.04
N ILE A 288 4.99 -1.33 1.29
CA ILE A 288 6.31 -1.51 1.87
C ILE A 288 7.33 -1.69 0.74
N ILE A 289 8.39 -0.90 0.80
CA ILE A 289 9.56 -1.04 -0.03
C ILE A 289 10.37 -2.23 0.50
N SER A 290 10.47 -3.27 -0.33
CA SER A 290 11.21 -4.48 -0.01
C SER A 290 12.71 -4.28 -0.18
N ASN A 291 13.12 -3.53 -1.21
CA ASN A 291 14.51 -3.28 -1.54
C ASN A 291 14.69 -1.93 -2.26
N VAL A 292 15.90 -1.39 -2.15
CA VAL A 292 16.39 -0.31 -2.99
C VAL A 292 17.53 -0.84 -3.85
N TYR A 293 17.42 -0.68 -5.16
CA TYR A 293 18.42 -1.12 -6.11
C TYR A 293 19.14 0.06 -6.75
N LYS A 294 20.37 -0.20 -7.22
CA LYS A 294 21.14 0.66 -8.12
C LYS A 294 21.60 -0.15 -9.31
N GLY A 295 21.58 0.44 -10.50
CA GLY A 295 22.17 -0.18 -11.68
C GLY A 295 22.03 0.68 -12.93
N GLN A 296 22.49 0.16 -14.06
CA GLN A 296 22.45 0.85 -15.34
C GLN A 296 21.25 0.40 -16.16
N VAL A 297 20.43 1.33 -16.64
CA VAL A 297 19.28 0.97 -17.47
C VAL A 297 19.76 0.40 -18.79
N GLY A 298 19.29 -0.81 -19.08
CA GLY A 298 19.47 -1.48 -20.34
C GLY A 298 18.55 -0.93 -21.42
N TYR A 299 17.26 -1.09 -21.15
CA TYR A 299 16.14 -0.58 -21.92
C TYR A 299 14.87 -0.65 -21.05
N ILE A 300 13.88 0.14 -21.45
CA ILE A 300 12.52 0.11 -20.89
C ILE A 300 11.62 -0.39 -22.03
N ASN A 301 10.67 -1.25 -21.70
CA ASN A 301 9.61 -1.71 -22.60
C ASN A 301 8.29 -1.16 -22.08
N ASP A 302 7.88 -0.03 -22.66
CA ASP A 302 6.65 0.71 -22.42
C ASP A 302 5.39 -0.17 -22.57
N MET A 303 5.30 -0.95 -23.65
CA MET A 303 4.13 -1.82 -23.93
C MET A 303 3.90 -2.86 -22.84
N SER A 304 4.97 -3.34 -22.20
CA SER A 304 4.89 -4.33 -21.12
C SER A 304 5.02 -3.72 -19.72
N GLY A 305 5.30 -2.43 -19.60
CA GLY A 305 5.61 -1.78 -18.32
C GLY A 305 6.80 -2.42 -17.59
N ARG A 306 7.86 -2.82 -18.32
CA ARG A 306 9.04 -3.49 -17.73
C ARG A 306 10.31 -2.69 -17.95
N ILE A 307 11.17 -2.65 -16.93
CA ILE A 307 12.52 -2.09 -17.02
C ILE A 307 13.57 -3.18 -16.86
N TYR A 308 14.62 -3.13 -17.67
CA TYR A 308 15.73 -4.07 -17.63
C TYR A 308 17.01 -3.37 -17.20
N ILE A 309 17.60 -3.81 -16.08
CA ILE A 309 18.76 -3.18 -15.44
C ILE A 309 19.98 -4.09 -15.54
N LYS A 310 21.12 -3.52 -15.92
CA LYS A 310 22.44 -4.16 -15.88
C LYS A 310 23.15 -3.80 -14.58
N ASN A 311 24.08 -4.66 -14.18
CA ASN A 311 24.99 -4.41 -13.05
C ASN A 311 24.25 -4.12 -11.74
N LEU A 312 23.14 -4.83 -11.49
CA LEU A 312 22.27 -4.60 -10.35
C LEU A 312 23.02 -4.74 -9.02
N LEU A 313 22.87 -3.73 -8.18
CA LEU A 313 23.29 -3.66 -6.80
C LEU A 313 22.05 -3.45 -5.94
N VAL A 314 22.03 -4.05 -4.76
CA VAL A 314 21.02 -3.80 -3.72
C VAL A 314 21.66 -3.01 -2.60
N LEU A 315 20.94 -2.04 -2.06
CA LEU A 315 21.35 -1.30 -0.87
C LEU A 315 21.04 -2.19 0.33
N ASP A 316 22.10 -2.65 1.00
CA ASP A 316 21.99 -3.46 2.20
C ASP A 316 22.64 -2.71 3.36
N ARG A 317 21.80 -2.22 4.27
CA ARG A 317 22.12 -1.27 5.35
C ARG A 317 22.82 -0.01 4.82
N GLU A 318 24.13 -0.10 4.67
CA GLU A 318 25.08 0.98 4.42
C GLU A 318 25.82 0.85 3.09
N LYS A 319 25.68 -0.29 2.39
CA LYS A 319 26.57 -0.64 1.29
C LYS A 319 25.81 -1.20 0.11
N TRP A 320 26.32 -0.87 -1.06
CA TRP A 320 25.88 -1.49 -2.31
C TRP A 320 26.49 -2.87 -2.46
N VAL A 321 25.65 -3.90 -2.45
CA VAL A 321 26.06 -5.29 -2.62
C VAL A 321 25.53 -5.82 -3.95
N ARG A 322 26.28 -6.69 -4.62
CA ARG A 322 25.82 -7.35 -5.86
C ARG A 322 24.58 -8.20 -5.57
N ALA A 323 23.48 -7.93 -6.27
CA ALA A 323 22.22 -8.68 -6.13
C ALA A 323 22.28 -10.12 -6.68
N GLY A 324 23.45 -10.61 -7.12
CA GLY A 324 23.63 -11.99 -7.61
C GLY A 324 23.06 -12.30 -9.01
N ILE A 325 22.35 -11.36 -9.63
CA ILE A 325 21.78 -11.53 -10.97
C ILE A 325 22.83 -11.24 -12.05
N LYS A 326 23.05 -12.21 -12.95
CA LYS A 326 23.96 -12.07 -14.10
C LYS A 326 23.20 -11.51 -15.31
N GLY A 327 23.78 -10.51 -15.98
CA GLY A 327 23.20 -9.92 -17.20
C GLY A 327 22.19 -8.83 -16.89
N TYR A 328 20.97 -8.97 -17.41
CA TYR A 328 19.87 -8.02 -17.20
C TYR A 328 18.90 -8.58 -16.17
N ALA A 329 18.59 -7.80 -15.13
CA ALA A 329 17.48 -8.03 -14.23
C ALA A 329 16.25 -7.29 -14.76
N GLY A 330 15.14 -7.99 -14.97
CA GLY A 330 13.87 -7.40 -15.41
C GLY A 330 12.95 -7.17 -14.23
N PHE A 331 12.39 -5.98 -14.11
CA PHE A 331 11.38 -5.63 -13.11
C PHE A 331 10.14 -5.10 -13.79
N ASP A 332 8.98 -5.48 -13.25
CA ASP A 332 7.72 -4.91 -13.69
C ASP A 332 7.48 -3.62 -12.92
N MET A 333 6.91 -2.61 -13.58
CA MET A 333 6.47 -1.40 -12.91
C MET A 333 5.21 -1.69 -12.10
N ALA A 334 5.05 -1.02 -10.97
CA ALA A 334 3.80 -1.04 -10.22
C ALA A 334 2.70 -0.30 -11.01
N GLU A 335 1.43 -0.50 -10.65
CA GLU A 335 0.31 0.26 -11.25
C GLU A 335 0.51 1.77 -11.08
N GLU A 336 1.05 2.17 -9.94
CA GLU A 336 1.49 3.54 -9.67
C GLU A 336 3.00 3.57 -9.45
N PHE A 337 3.68 4.28 -10.35
CA PHE A 337 5.12 4.50 -10.27
C PHE A 337 5.46 5.91 -10.77
N SER A 338 6.60 6.42 -10.32
CA SER A 338 7.16 7.68 -10.80
C SER A 338 8.59 7.48 -11.32
N ILE A 339 8.94 8.25 -12.35
CA ILE A 339 10.29 8.29 -12.91
C ILE A 339 10.81 9.71 -12.81
N PHE A 340 11.99 9.86 -12.21
CA PHE A 340 12.64 11.15 -12.05
C PHE A 340 14.01 11.16 -12.70
N CYS A 341 14.36 12.32 -13.24
CA CYS A 341 15.65 12.58 -13.85
C CYS A 341 16.07 14.00 -13.51
N ASP A 342 17.23 14.16 -12.87
CA ASP A 342 17.73 15.47 -12.46
C ASP A 342 16.71 16.28 -11.63
N GLY A 343 15.90 15.57 -10.83
CA GLY A 343 14.87 16.14 -9.96
C GLY A 343 13.51 16.40 -10.62
N ALA A 344 13.39 16.29 -11.95
CA ALA A 344 12.15 16.45 -12.69
C ALA A 344 11.46 15.10 -12.94
N GLU A 345 10.14 15.05 -12.75
CA GLU A 345 9.32 13.89 -13.10
C GLU A 345 9.17 13.76 -14.62
N MET A 346 9.09 12.55 -15.13
CA MET A 346 8.88 12.26 -16.55
C MET A 346 8.00 11.04 -16.75
N ASP A 347 7.29 11.03 -17.88
CA ASP A 347 6.56 9.86 -18.34
C ASP A 347 7.49 8.75 -18.85
N ILE A 348 6.92 7.56 -19.04
CA ILE A 348 7.64 6.37 -19.48
C ILE A 348 8.21 6.49 -20.90
N ASP A 349 7.56 7.25 -21.78
CA ASP A 349 7.99 7.41 -23.17
C ASP A 349 9.26 8.26 -23.24
N ALA A 350 9.29 9.36 -22.50
CA ALA A 350 10.47 10.20 -22.31
C ALA A 350 11.61 9.39 -21.65
N ALA A 351 11.30 8.62 -20.61
CA ALA A 351 12.26 7.78 -19.90
C ALA A 351 12.94 6.75 -20.82
N CYS A 352 12.19 6.14 -21.75
CA CYS A 352 12.72 5.19 -22.74
C CYS A 352 13.84 5.81 -23.60
N LEU A 353 13.74 7.10 -23.90
CA LEU A 353 14.69 7.82 -24.74
C LEU A 353 15.95 8.23 -23.98
N VAL A 354 15.80 8.69 -22.73
CA VAL A 354 16.88 9.39 -22.00
C VAL A 354 17.60 8.53 -20.98
N LEU A 355 16.97 7.48 -20.46
CA LEU A 355 17.57 6.68 -19.38
C LEU A 355 18.50 5.59 -19.88
N ARG A 356 18.57 5.31 -21.19
CA ARG A 356 19.38 4.22 -21.72
C ARG A 356 20.87 4.36 -21.33
N ASN A 357 21.41 3.32 -20.70
CA ASN A 357 22.75 3.24 -20.10
C ASN A 357 23.02 4.24 -18.96
N ARG A 358 22.00 4.95 -18.47
CA ARG A 358 22.11 5.83 -17.31
C ARG A 358 22.04 5.01 -16.03
N GLU A 359 22.78 5.42 -15.01
CA GLU A 359 22.68 4.83 -13.69
C GLU A 359 21.44 5.38 -12.96
N VAL A 360 20.66 4.48 -12.38
CA VAL A 360 19.43 4.80 -11.67
C VAL A 360 19.42 4.13 -10.30
N TYR A 361 18.78 4.79 -9.35
CA TYR A 361 18.24 4.16 -8.15
C TYR A 361 16.81 3.71 -8.42
N MET A 362 16.40 2.61 -7.80
CA MET A 362 15.05 2.06 -7.90
C MET A 362 14.55 1.62 -6.53
N ALA A 363 13.38 2.12 -6.12
CA ALA A 363 12.65 1.57 -4.98
C ALA A 363 11.63 0.55 -5.49
N VAL A 364 11.66 -0.66 -4.91
CA VAL A 364 10.72 -1.73 -5.27
C VAL A 364 9.91 -2.18 -4.06
N GLY A 365 8.65 -2.51 -4.27
CA GLY A 365 7.78 -3.11 -3.26
C GLY A 365 7.17 -4.41 -3.77
N LYS A 366 6.76 -5.30 -2.87
CA LYS A 366 6.14 -6.57 -3.28
C LYS A 366 4.67 -6.38 -3.64
N ASP A 367 4.22 -7.09 -4.67
CA ASP A 367 2.80 -7.33 -4.90
C ASP A 367 2.28 -8.49 -4.03
N PHE A 368 0.97 -8.78 -4.09
CA PHE A 368 0.40 -9.89 -3.33
C PHE A 368 0.96 -11.27 -3.70
N GLY A 369 1.51 -11.42 -4.90
CA GLY A 369 2.19 -12.64 -5.32
C GLY A 369 3.62 -12.72 -4.79
N GLY A 370 4.08 -11.73 -4.02
CA GLY A 370 5.44 -11.63 -3.52
C GLY A 370 6.46 -11.14 -4.57
N ASN A 371 6.01 -10.74 -5.77
CA ASN A 371 6.90 -10.27 -6.83
C ASN A 371 7.24 -8.79 -6.63
N GLU A 372 8.50 -8.44 -6.87
CA GLU A 372 8.94 -7.05 -6.75
C GLU A 372 8.49 -6.21 -7.95
N ARG A 373 7.84 -5.09 -7.64
CA ARG A 373 7.38 -4.08 -8.59
C ARG A 373 8.06 -2.74 -8.35
N VAL A 374 8.49 -2.08 -9.42
CA VAL A 374 9.16 -0.77 -9.35
C VAL A 374 8.16 0.32 -9.05
N ARG A 375 8.46 1.14 -8.03
CA ARG A 375 7.59 2.26 -7.61
C ARG A 375 8.19 3.62 -7.88
N LEU A 376 9.51 3.72 -7.79
CA LEU A 376 10.20 4.96 -8.04
C LEU A 376 11.53 4.66 -8.71
N ILE A 377 11.80 5.37 -9.81
CA ILE A 377 13.08 5.35 -10.51
C ILE A 377 13.67 6.76 -10.41
N SER A 378 14.90 6.87 -9.94
CA SER A 378 15.61 8.16 -9.86
C SER A 378 16.94 8.07 -10.59
N ALA A 379 17.08 8.84 -11.67
CA ALA A 379 18.29 8.84 -12.49
C ALA A 379 19.39 9.71 -11.87
N ARG A 380 20.56 9.11 -11.68
CA ARG A 380 21.75 9.83 -11.21
C ARG A 380 22.33 10.69 -12.31
N ASN A 381 22.94 11.80 -11.92
CA ASN A 381 23.85 12.52 -12.79
C ASN A 381 25.18 11.76 -12.85
N PRO A 382 25.64 11.31 -14.04
CA PRO A 382 26.85 10.52 -14.18
C PRO A 382 28.14 11.28 -13.83
N ARG A 383 28.07 12.60 -13.68
CA ARG A 383 29.22 13.43 -13.26
C ARG A 383 29.37 13.51 -11.75
N ASP A 384 28.35 13.13 -10.99
CA ASP A 384 28.35 13.27 -9.54
C ASP A 384 28.97 12.06 -8.85
N THR A 385 29.73 12.32 -7.79
CA THR A 385 30.33 11.27 -6.96
C THR A 385 29.36 10.87 -5.86
N GLU A 386 29.03 9.57 -5.76
CA GLU A 386 28.20 9.06 -4.67
C GLU A 386 29.01 8.95 -3.38
N ILE A 387 28.42 9.39 -2.27
CA ILE A 387 28.94 9.26 -0.91
C ILE A 387 27.80 8.71 -0.05
N ILE A 388 28.11 7.71 0.79
CA ILE A 388 27.14 7.17 1.75
C ILE A 388 27.45 7.73 3.14
N TYR A 389 26.41 8.24 3.81
CA TYR A 389 26.44 8.68 5.19
C TYR A 389 25.52 7.79 6.03
N ILE A 390 25.94 7.47 7.26
CA ILE A 390 25.09 6.89 8.30
C ILE A 390 25.25 7.73 9.55
N ASP A 391 24.13 8.29 9.99
CA ASP A 391 24.18 9.30 11.03
C ASP A 391 22.79 9.64 11.59
N LYS A 392 22.77 10.50 12.61
CA LYS A 392 21.53 11.09 13.14
C LYS A 392 21.21 12.41 12.48
N VAL A 393 19.92 12.64 12.21
CA VAL A 393 19.42 13.92 11.70
C VAL A 393 19.45 14.95 12.82
N LEU A 394 20.23 16.02 12.63
CA LEU A 394 20.26 17.15 13.57
C LEU A 394 19.14 18.16 13.32
N ASN A 395 18.83 18.40 12.04
CA ASN A 395 17.83 19.39 11.65
C ASN A 395 17.25 19.02 10.28
N ASN A 396 15.94 19.09 10.18
CA ASN A 396 15.19 19.01 8.94
C ASN A 396 14.01 19.97 8.96
N ALA A 397 14.30 21.26 8.80
CA ALA A 397 13.26 22.29 8.78
C ALA A 397 12.23 22.00 7.66
N ARG A 398 10.94 22.00 8.01
CA ARG A 398 9.87 21.67 7.08
C ARG A 398 9.88 22.60 5.86
N GLY A 399 9.76 22.01 4.68
CA GLY A 399 9.74 22.75 3.41
C GLY A 399 11.10 23.27 2.95
N SER A 400 12.16 23.13 3.75
CA SER A 400 13.51 23.61 3.40
C SER A 400 14.19 22.76 2.31
N ARG A 401 13.69 21.54 2.07
CA ARG A 401 14.25 20.55 1.12
C ARG A 401 15.73 20.25 1.34
N LYS A 402 16.16 20.39 2.60
CA LYS A 402 17.52 20.10 3.05
C LYS A 402 17.49 19.60 4.48
N LEU A 403 18.50 18.83 4.85
CA LEU A 403 18.74 18.37 6.21
C LEU A 403 20.23 18.47 6.54
N THR A 404 20.53 18.47 7.83
CA THR A 404 21.90 18.33 8.34
C THR A 404 21.98 17.11 9.25
N ILE A 405 23.15 16.46 9.28
CA ILE A 405 23.42 15.28 10.10
C ILE A 405 24.60 15.54 11.05
N ASP A 406 24.73 14.74 12.11
CA ASP A 406 25.63 15.04 13.24
C ASP A 406 27.12 15.16 12.84
N ARG A 407 27.63 14.21 12.07
CA ARG A 407 29.02 14.12 11.61
C ARG A 407 29.29 14.88 10.31
N GLU A 408 28.25 15.37 9.63
CA GLU A 408 28.34 16.20 8.43
C GLU A 408 27.38 17.39 8.55
N ILE A 409 27.93 18.49 9.05
CA ILE A 409 27.22 19.76 9.26
C ILE A 409 26.88 20.52 7.96
N ARG A 410 27.26 20.00 6.78
CA ARG A 410 26.85 20.59 5.50
C ARG A 410 25.40 20.23 5.17
N ASP A 411 24.72 21.17 4.53
CA ASP A 411 23.37 20.94 4.01
C ASP A 411 23.38 19.81 2.97
N ILE A 412 22.58 18.77 3.23
CA ILE A 412 22.25 17.73 2.26
C ILE A 412 20.88 18.05 1.70
N PHE A 413 20.83 18.43 0.42
CA PHE A 413 19.59 18.75 -0.28
C PHE A 413 18.89 17.48 -0.73
N TYR A 414 17.57 17.52 -0.82
CA TYR A 414 16.75 16.46 -1.40
C TYR A 414 15.63 17.05 -2.26
N SER A 415 15.05 16.21 -3.12
CA SER A 415 14.02 16.63 -4.06
C SER A 415 12.88 15.62 -4.14
N SER A 416 11.87 15.92 -4.95
CA SER A 416 10.81 14.99 -5.33
C SER A 416 11.35 13.73 -6.02
N GLY A 417 12.51 13.84 -6.67
CA GLY A 417 13.20 12.69 -7.25
C GLY A 417 14.09 11.92 -6.27
N SER A 418 14.19 12.34 -5.01
CA SER A 418 14.92 11.57 -3.99
C SER A 418 14.05 10.41 -3.50
N ILE A 419 14.62 9.21 -3.42
CA ILE A 419 13.95 8.05 -2.81
C ILE A 419 14.05 8.19 -1.30
N ILE A 420 12.96 8.58 -0.65
CA ILE A 420 12.94 8.74 0.80
C ILE A 420 12.07 7.64 1.39
N ILE A 421 12.67 6.83 2.25
CA ILE A 421 12.01 5.69 2.89
C ILE A 421 12.03 5.90 4.38
N LYS A 422 10.88 5.79 5.04
CA LYS A 422 10.76 5.79 6.50
C LYS A 422 9.80 4.69 6.92
N GLU A 423 10.19 3.88 7.90
CA GLU A 423 9.41 2.74 8.37
C GLU A 423 8.91 1.84 7.21
N GLY A 424 9.82 1.57 6.27
CA GLY A 424 9.55 0.75 5.08
C GLY A 424 8.68 1.41 4.00
N ARG A 425 8.21 2.66 4.15
CA ARG A 425 7.31 3.31 3.19
C ARG A 425 8.02 4.40 2.40
N LEU A 426 7.59 4.63 1.15
CA LEU A 426 8.00 5.83 0.40
C LEU A 426 7.29 7.06 0.96
N VAL A 427 8.07 7.99 1.52
CA VAL A 427 7.58 9.22 2.16
C VAL A 427 8.20 10.46 1.52
N GLN A 428 7.76 11.64 1.95
CA GLN A 428 8.39 12.90 1.58
C GLN A 428 9.48 13.28 2.58
N GLY A 429 10.41 14.16 2.20
CA GLY A 429 11.50 14.56 3.08
C GLY A 429 11.04 15.29 4.35
N SER A 430 9.86 15.90 4.35
CA SER A 430 9.23 16.47 5.56
C SER A 430 8.82 15.43 6.60
N SER A 431 8.80 14.14 6.26
CA SER A 431 8.51 13.03 7.18
C SER A 431 9.72 12.61 8.01
N ILE A 432 10.92 13.05 7.63
CA ILE A 432 12.15 12.80 8.39
C ILE A 432 12.15 13.71 9.62
N SER A 433 12.30 13.12 10.79
CA SER A 433 12.33 13.82 12.07
C SER A 433 13.78 14.09 12.49
N GLU A 434 13.96 15.08 13.37
CA GLU A 434 15.20 15.18 14.16
C GLU A 434 15.39 13.91 14.99
N GLU A 435 16.64 13.53 15.23
CA GLU A 435 17.06 12.27 15.89
C GLU A 435 16.78 10.97 15.11
N ASP A 436 16.11 11.03 13.96
CA ASP A 436 16.02 9.86 13.06
C ASP A 436 17.43 9.41 12.69
N THR A 437 17.69 8.10 12.75
CA THR A 437 18.91 7.54 12.18
C THR A 437 18.69 7.33 10.69
N VAL A 438 19.63 7.82 9.88
CA VAL A 438 19.50 7.84 8.43
C VAL A 438 20.69 7.22 7.74
N CYS A 439 20.43 6.38 6.73
CA CYS A 439 21.40 6.04 5.69
C CYS A 439 21.10 6.90 4.46
N ILE A 440 22.07 7.72 4.04
CA ILE A 440 21.92 8.65 2.93
C ILE A 440 22.92 8.29 1.82
N ALA A 441 22.43 8.02 0.61
CA ALA A 441 23.26 7.99 -0.60
C ALA A 441 23.19 9.37 -1.27
N ALA A 442 24.18 10.22 -0.99
CA ALA A 442 24.28 11.57 -1.51
C ALA A 442 25.17 11.65 -2.75
N ASN A 443 24.77 12.47 -3.72
CA ASN A 443 25.50 12.75 -4.93
C ASN A 443 26.17 14.11 -4.77
N ARG A 444 27.50 14.10 -4.74
CA ARG A 444 28.31 15.31 -4.67
C ARG A 444 28.60 15.81 -6.09
N ASN A 445 28.12 17.01 -6.41
CA ASN A 445 28.46 17.66 -7.66
C ASN A 445 29.90 18.22 -7.63
N ASN A 446 30.37 18.75 -8.77
CA ASN A 446 31.72 19.31 -8.88
C ASN A 446 31.97 20.58 -8.04
N TYR A 447 30.90 21.27 -7.60
CA TYR A 447 30.96 22.45 -6.72
C TYR A 447 30.99 22.07 -5.23
N GLY A 448 30.70 20.81 -4.92
CA GLY A 448 30.74 20.25 -3.58
C GLY A 448 29.39 20.17 -2.89
N ASP A 449 28.31 20.57 -3.55
CA ASP A 449 26.94 20.46 -3.03
C ASP A 449 26.51 18.99 -2.98
N LEU A 450 25.77 18.62 -1.93
CA LEU A 450 25.30 17.27 -1.69
C LEU A 450 23.80 17.19 -2.02
N MET A 451 23.44 16.33 -2.97
CA MET A 451 22.05 16.02 -3.32
C MET A 451 21.75 14.56 -3.01
N ALA A 452 20.92 14.30 -2.01
CA ALA A 452 20.48 12.96 -1.64
C ALA A 452 19.69 12.31 -2.79
N GLY A 453 20.20 11.18 -3.30
CA GLY A 453 19.45 10.32 -4.19
C GLY A 453 18.56 9.35 -3.42
N ILE A 454 19.04 8.89 -2.26
CA ILE A 454 18.31 8.02 -1.33
C ILE A 454 18.49 8.56 0.09
N ILE A 455 17.41 8.57 0.87
CA ILE A 455 17.43 8.71 2.33
C ILE A 455 16.58 7.59 2.90
N MET A 456 17.18 6.71 3.69
CA MET A 456 16.46 5.71 4.47
C MET A 456 16.51 6.14 5.92
N ALA A 457 15.38 6.59 6.45
CA ALA A 457 15.19 6.86 7.87
C ALA A 457 14.68 5.59 8.55
N TYR A 458 15.37 5.20 9.59
CA TYR A 458 14.98 4.10 10.46
C TYR A 458 15.24 4.52 11.90
N HIS A 459 14.42 4.04 12.80
CA HIS A 459 14.84 4.02 14.20
C HIS A 459 16.01 3.03 14.30
N GLU A 460 17.10 3.44 14.97
CA GLU A 460 18.13 2.48 15.42
C GLU A 460 17.39 1.27 16.01
N PRO A 461 17.71 0.03 15.59
CA PRO A 461 17.01 -1.13 16.10
C PRO A 461 17.19 -1.19 17.61
N LEU A 462 16.15 -0.79 18.35
CA LEU A 462 16.07 -0.95 19.78
C LEU A 462 15.95 -2.45 20.06
N LEU A 463 17.09 -3.13 20.17
CA LEU A 463 17.17 -4.25 21.12
C LEU A 463 17.01 -3.71 22.56
N GLU A 464 17.05 -2.40 22.79
CA GLU A 464 16.90 -1.77 24.11
C GLU A 464 15.50 -1.90 24.74
N ASN A 465 14.45 -2.22 23.97
CA ASN A 465 13.09 -2.37 24.53
C ASN A 465 12.70 -3.82 24.85
N LEU A 466 13.47 -4.81 24.38
CA LEU A 466 13.18 -6.22 24.63
C LEU A 466 14.18 -6.82 25.60
N ASP A 467 13.69 -7.22 26.76
CA ASP A 467 14.46 -8.03 27.68
C ASP A 467 14.35 -9.51 27.29
N ILE A 468 15.49 -10.20 27.29
CA ILE A 468 15.54 -11.65 27.10
C ILE A 468 15.80 -12.30 28.45
N TYR A 469 14.88 -13.16 28.86
CA TYR A 469 14.96 -13.95 30.08
C TYR A 469 15.15 -15.41 29.77
N ARG A 470 15.76 -16.12 30.72
CA ARG A 470 15.71 -17.56 30.84
C ARG A 470 15.14 -17.90 32.22
N ALA A 471 14.12 -18.74 32.30
CA ALA A 471 13.38 -18.95 33.54
C ALA A 471 12.72 -20.32 33.61
N ARG A 472 12.28 -20.73 34.80
CA ARG A 472 11.43 -21.91 34.99
C ARG A 472 10.01 -21.47 35.35
N ILE A 473 9.03 -21.99 34.62
CA ILE A 473 7.62 -21.69 34.85
C ILE A 473 7.17 -22.32 36.17
N LYS A 474 6.58 -21.50 37.04
CA LYS A 474 6.01 -21.90 38.34
C LYS A 474 4.51 -22.17 38.24
N SER A 475 3.78 -21.30 37.54
CA SER A 475 2.33 -21.39 37.37
C SER A 475 1.91 -20.66 36.10
N ILE A 476 0.80 -21.11 35.50
CA ILE A 476 0.18 -20.46 34.34
C ILE A 476 -1.27 -20.20 34.69
N GLU A 477 -1.73 -18.99 34.38
CA GLU A 477 -3.13 -18.63 34.32
C GLU A 477 -3.49 -18.54 32.84
N ASP A 478 -4.29 -19.50 32.37
CA ASP A 478 -4.55 -19.75 30.95
C ASP A 478 -4.95 -18.45 30.23
N ASN A 479 -4.32 -18.19 29.08
CA ASN A 479 -4.58 -17.04 28.21
C ASN A 479 -4.42 -15.64 28.83
N THR A 480 -3.90 -15.52 30.06
CA THR A 480 -3.72 -14.21 30.73
C THR A 480 -2.28 -13.95 31.11
N CYS A 481 -1.65 -14.84 31.87
CA CYS A 481 -0.30 -14.62 32.36
C CYS A 481 0.38 -15.91 32.83
N PHE A 482 1.68 -15.86 33.05
CA PHE A 482 2.41 -16.93 33.71
C PHE A 482 3.47 -16.37 34.66
N THR A 483 3.70 -17.08 35.75
CA THR A 483 4.69 -16.73 36.76
C THR A 483 5.86 -17.68 36.68
N VAL A 484 7.08 -17.15 36.72
CA VAL A 484 8.32 -17.92 36.83
C VAL A 484 8.83 -17.93 38.26
N GLU A 485 9.49 -19.01 38.68
CA GLU A 485 10.01 -19.15 40.05
C GLU A 485 11.23 -18.27 40.32
N SER A 486 12.10 -18.20 39.32
CA SER A 486 13.36 -17.47 39.27
C SER A 486 13.72 -17.27 37.80
N TYR A 487 14.53 -16.27 37.51
CA TYR A 487 14.91 -15.96 36.14
C TYR A 487 16.36 -15.47 36.08
N SER A 488 16.97 -15.56 34.90
CA SER A 488 18.13 -14.74 34.56
C SER A 488 17.82 -13.86 33.37
N ARG A 489 18.14 -12.57 33.45
CA ARG A 489 18.05 -11.65 32.32
C ARG A 489 19.37 -11.64 31.55
N LEU A 490 19.33 -11.63 30.23
CA LEU A 490 20.50 -11.50 29.38
C LEU A 490 20.98 -10.04 29.39
N ASP A 491 22.23 -9.82 29.76
CA ASP A 491 22.92 -8.53 29.65
C ASP A 491 24.26 -8.73 28.93
N GLY A 492 24.35 -8.21 27.70
CA GLY A 492 25.43 -8.55 26.78
C GLY A 492 25.53 -10.07 26.64
N VAL A 493 26.69 -10.64 27.02
CA VAL A 493 26.95 -12.10 26.99
C VAL A 493 26.68 -12.81 28.32
N ASN A 494 26.28 -12.06 29.36
CA ASN A 494 26.09 -12.55 30.72
C ASN A 494 24.62 -12.76 31.06
N TRP A 495 24.37 -13.61 32.05
CA TRP A 495 23.03 -13.87 32.58
C TRP A 495 22.95 -13.38 34.03
N GLU A 496 22.17 -12.32 34.27
CA GLU A 496 21.95 -11.75 35.59
C GLU A 496 20.84 -12.51 36.32
N TYR A 497 21.19 -13.28 37.35
CA TYR A 497 20.25 -14.12 38.09
C TYR A 497 19.43 -13.33 39.11
N ASN A 498 18.13 -13.62 39.18
CA ASN A 498 17.21 -13.14 40.20
C ASN A 498 16.36 -14.32 40.74
N ALA A 499 16.35 -14.48 42.06
CA ALA A 499 15.61 -15.53 42.75
C ALA A 499 14.14 -15.18 43.02
N SER A 500 13.72 -13.95 42.70
CA SER A 500 12.36 -13.48 42.96
C SER A 500 11.44 -13.92 41.81
N PRO A 501 10.24 -14.43 42.11
CA PRO A 501 9.26 -14.71 41.07
C PRO A 501 8.92 -13.47 40.24
N LYS A 502 8.66 -13.68 38.96
CA LYS A 502 8.20 -12.63 38.04
C LYS A 502 7.03 -13.15 37.23
N THR A 503 6.02 -12.30 37.04
CA THR A 503 4.85 -12.62 36.22
C THR A 503 4.95 -11.87 34.90
N PHE A 504 4.70 -12.59 33.81
CA PHE A 504 4.63 -12.05 32.47
C PHE A 504 3.21 -12.21 31.93
N ASN A 505 2.71 -11.19 31.25
CA ASN A 505 1.40 -11.22 30.60
C ASN A 505 1.50 -11.99 29.28
N ILE A 506 0.46 -12.73 28.96
CA ILE A 506 0.20 -13.32 27.64
C ILE A 506 -0.74 -12.36 26.92
N THR A 507 -0.35 -11.91 25.74
CA THR A 507 -1.18 -11.10 24.84
C THR A 507 -1.58 -11.93 23.64
N PHE A 508 -2.52 -11.44 22.83
CA PHE A 508 -2.91 -12.11 21.57
C PHE A 508 -1.75 -12.32 20.60
N ASP A 509 -0.71 -11.50 20.69
CA ASP A 509 0.47 -11.57 19.83
C ASP A 509 1.61 -12.42 20.42
N THR A 510 1.48 -12.91 21.66
CA THR A 510 2.50 -13.76 22.29
C THR A 510 2.67 -15.05 21.51
N ARG A 511 3.88 -15.32 21.01
CA ARG A 511 4.21 -16.55 20.29
C ARG A 511 4.83 -17.57 21.23
N ILE A 512 4.29 -18.79 21.23
CA ILE A 512 4.76 -19.88 22.09
C ILE A 512 5.38 -20.94 21.21
N LEU A 513 6.64 -21.28 21.45
CA LEU A 513 7.43 -22.17 20.62
C LEU A 513 7.90 -23.40 21.40
N ASP A 514 7.65 -24.58 20.84
CA ASP A 514 8.19 -25.84 21.31
C ASP A 514 8.93 -26.63 20.24
N GLU A 515 9.38 -27.84 20.60
CA GLU A 515 10.14 -28.72 19.70
C GLU A 515 9.39 -29.01 18.39
N GLU A 516 8.06 -28.92 18.39
CA GLU A 516 7.21 -29.08 17.20
C GLU A 516 6.92 -27.79 16.46
N GLY A 517 7.15 -26.63 17.07
CA GLY A 517 7.09 -25.30 16.47
C GLY A 517 6.12 -24.39 17.20
N LEU A 518 5.29 -23.65 16.45
CA LEU A 518 4.31 -22.73 17.04
C LEU A 518 3.19 -23.51 17.73
N VAL A 519 3.00 -23.23 19.01
CA VAL A 519 1.97 -23.80 19.89
C VAL A 519 0.77 -22.86 19.93
N ASN A 520 -0.44 -23.41 19.93
CA ASN A 520 -1.64 -22.64 20.19
C ASN A 520 -1.63 -22.16 21.66
N GLN A 521 -2.00 -20.90 21.92
CA GLN A 521 -2.02 -20.37 23.30
C GLN A 521 -2.96 -21.16 24.22
N ASP A 522 -4.05 -21.73 23.68
CA ASP A 522 -4.96 -22.59 24.43
C ASP A 522 -4.29 -23.89 24.93
N ASP A 523 -3.20 -24.31 24.28
CA ASP A 523 -2.42 -25.49 24.69
C ASP A 523 -1.30 -25.14 25.69
N PHE A 524 -1.04 -23.84 25.92
CA PHE A 524 -0.09 -23.38 26.93
C PHE A 524 -0.72 -23.33 28.32
N THR A 525 -0.85 -24.51 28.93
CA THR A 525 -1.59 -24.71 30.18
C THR A 525 -0.71 -25.15 31.35
N GLY A 526 -1.22 -24.90 32.56
CA GLY A 526 -0.57 -25.28 33.82
C GLY A 526 -0.84 -26.71 34.29
N TYR A 527 -1.69 -27.46 33.60
CA TYR A 527 -2.23 -28.76 34.04
C TYR A 527 -2.26 -29.78 32.90
N GLY A 528 -2.58 -31.04 33.21
CA GLY A 528 -2.60 -32.13 32.24
C GLY A 528 -1.21 -32.63 31.85
N GLU A 529 -1.16 -33.66 30.99
CA GLU A 529 0.09 -34.29 30.55
C GLU A 529 0.99 -33.37 29.71
N GLY A 530 0.40 -32.35 29.08
CA GLY A 530 1.11 -31.33 28.28
C GLY A 530 1.61 -30.12 29.08
N SER A 531 1.40 -30.08 30.40
CA SER A 531 1.66 -28.90 31.25
C SER A 531 3.05 -28.29 31.03
N TYR A 532 3.08 -26.96 30.96
CA TYR A 532 4.33 -26.19 30.87
C TYR A 532 4.91 -25.83 32.25
N VAL A 533 4.25 -26.19 33.35
CA VAL A 533 4.79 -26.01 34.70
C VAL A 533 6.10 -26.79 34.85
N ASN A 534 7.07 -26.19 35.53
CA ASN A 534 8.45 -26.67 35.69
C ASN A 534 9.29 -26.74 34.41
N LYS A 535 8.73 -26.42 33.23
CA LYS A 535 9.53 -26.29 32.01
C LYS A 535 10.41 -25.06 32.10
N VAL A 536 11.58 -25.22 31.49
CA VAL A 536 12.57 -24.17 31.33
C VAL A 536 12.30 -23.48 29.99
N VAL A 537 12.27 -22.15 30.01
CA VAL A 537 11.92 -21.34 28.83
C VAL A 537 12.85 -20.15 28.67
N TYR A 538 13.04 -19.75 27.42
CA TYR A 538 13.41 -18.39 27.06
C TYR A 538 12.15 -17.54 26.93
N ILE A 539 12.22 -16.30 27.39
CA ILE A 539 11.14 -15.32 27.30
C ILE A 539 11.73 -14.06 26.71
N VAL A 540 11.20 -13.62 25.57
CA VAL A 540 11.46 -12.28 25.03
C VAL A 540 10.29 -11.42 25.46
N ALA A 541 10.53 -10.32 26.17
CA ALA A 541 9.45 -9.50 26.72
C ALA A 541 9.68 -8.01 26.47
N ASP A 542 8.58 -7.33 26.15
CA ASP A 542 8.44 -5.87 26.20
C ASP A 542 7.84 -5.50 27.56
N GLY A 543 8.71 -5.05 28.48
CA GLY A 543 8.37 -4.84 29.88
C GLY A 543 7.88 -6.12 30.57
N LEU A 544 6.57 -6.22 30.81
CA LEU A 544 5.91 -7.40 31.39
C LEU A 544 5.16 -8.25 30.35
N ASN A 545 5.01 -7.78 29.12
CA ASN A 545 4.30 -8.51 28.08
C ASN A 545 5.26 -9.48 27.38
N ALA A 546 4.94 -10.77 27.39
CA ALA A 546 5.74 -11.75 26.66
C ALA A 546 5.47 -11.59 25.16
N VAL A 547 6.53 -11.41 24.37
CA VAL A 547 6.49 -11.41 22.90
C VAL A 547 6.70 -12.83 22.39
N VAL A 548 7.70 -13.54 22.94
CA VAL A 548 8.00 -14.92 22.60
C VAL A 548 8.27 -15.72 23.86
N VAL A 549 7.71 -16.92 23.97
CA VAL A 549 8.05 -17.93 24.98
C VAL A 549 8.54 -19.17 24.23
N SER A 550 9.79 -19.56 24.42
CA SER A 550 10.40 -20.72 23.76
C SER A 550 10.87 -21.74 24.77
N THR A 551 10.58 -23.02 24.54
CA THR A 551 11.10 -24.15 25.33
C THR A 551 12.48 -24.63 24.85
N ALA A 552 13.17 -23.86 24.01
CA ALA A 552 14.52 -24.20 23.59
C ALA A 552 15.44 -24.41 24.82
N PRO A 553 16.34 -25.42 24.80
CA PRO A 553 17.21 -25.70 25.94
C PRO A 553 18.12 -24.54 26.30
N TYR A 554 18.66 -24.53 27.51
CA TYR A 554 19.64 -23.51 27.91
C TYR A 554 20.96 -23.64 27.16
N GLY A 555 21.33 -22.57 26.47
CA GLY A 555 22.64 -22.35 25.90
C GLY A 555 23.58 -21.65 26.88
N THR A 556 24.83 -22.10 26.87
CA THR A 556 25.90 -21.58 27.73
C THR A 556 26.97 -20.85 26.95
N TYR A 557 26.98 -20.99 25.62
CA TYR A 557 28.04 -20.46 24.78
C TYR A 557 27.52 -19.37 23.86
N ASN A 558 28.29 -18.29 23.77
CA ASN A 558 28.01 -17.18 22.88
C ASN A 558 28.95 -17.26 21.68
N ALA A 559 28.41 -17.20 20.47
CA ALA A 559 29.19 -17.04 19.24
C ALA A 559 28.73 -15.77 18.51
N ARG A 560 29.58 -15.18 17.69
CA ARG A 560 29.18 -14.08 16.80
C ARG A 560 29.87 -14.20 15.44
N GLY A 561 29.30 -13.65 14.39
CA GLY A 561 29.94 -13.60 13.07
C GLY A 561 29.02 -13.07 11.99
N GLU A 562 29.40 -13.27 10.73
CA GLU A 562 28.67 -12.77 9.55
C GLU A 562 28.00 -13.93 8.82
N VAL A 563 26.69 -13.88 8.61
CA VAL A 563 25.96 -14.91 7.87
C VAL A 563 26.44 -14.95 6.42
N TYR A 564 26.90 -16.10 5.93
CA TYR A 564 27.27 -16.27 4.52
C TYR A 564 26.28 -17.12 3.72
N GLY A 565 25.32 -17.76 4.40
CA GLY A 565 24.20 -18.47 3.78
C GLY A 565 23.34 -19.22 4.80
N THR A 566 22.22 -19.73 4.31
CA THR A 566 21.32 -20.64 5.03
C THR A 566 21.09 -21.90 4.18
N ALA A 567 20.71 -23.02 4.80
CA ALA A 567 20.42 -24.28 4.11
C ALA A 567 19.18 -24.99 4.69
N GLY A 568 18.72 -26.03 3.99
CA GLY A 568 17.52 -26.82 4.37
C GLY A 568 16.18 -26.25 3.92
N GLY A 569 16.14 -24.97 3.53
CA GLY A 569 14.92 -24.34 3.02
C GLY A 569 14.51 -24.84 1.64
N ALA A 570 13.20 -24.80 1.37
CA ALA A 570 12.62 -25.14 0.07
C ALA A 570 11.84 -23.96 -0.51
N THR A 571 11.97 -23.71 -1.81
CA THR A 571 11.25 -22.65 -2.53
C THR A 571 10.44 -23.28 -3.66
N GLY A 572 9.18 -22.88 -3.78
CA GLY A 572 8.28 -23.33 -4.84
C GLY A 572 8.69 -22.83 -6.21
N GLN A 573 8.10 -23.42 -7.24
CA GLN A 573 8.32 -23.03 -8.64
C GLN A 573 7.91 -21.56 -8.91
N GLU A 574 7.08 -20.98 -8.03
CA GLU A 574 6.61 -19.60 -8.06
C GLU A 574 7.39 -18.66 -7.12
N GLY A 575 8.48 -19.13 -6.48
CA GLY A 575 9.33 -18.29 -5.62
C GLY A 575 8.87 -18.15 -4.16
N GLY A 576 7.72 -18.73 -3.78
CA GLY A 576 7.27 -18.78 -2.38
C GLY A 576 8.07 -19.78 -1.53
N ILE A 577 8.29 -19.47 -0.24
CA ILE A 577 8.98 -20.36 0.70
C ILE A 577 8.04 -21.51 1.08
N ILE A 578 8.43 -22.75 0.76
CA ILE A 578 7.70 -23.99 1.09
C ILE A 578 8.27 -24.63 2.37
N GLY A 579 9.54 -24.39 2.67
CA GLY A 579 10.18 -24.87 3.89
C GLY A 579 11.17 -23.84 4.42
N GLU A 580 11.11 -23.59 5.73
CA GLU A 580 12.06 -22.71 6.41
C GLU A 580 13.45 -23.36 6.45
N PRO A 581 14.53 -22.59 6.27
CA PRO A 581 15.88 -23.06 6.54
C PRO A 581 16.05 -23.62 7.96
N ASP A 582 16.79 -24.71 8.08
CA ASP A 582 17.12 -25.38 9.35
C ASP A 582 18.62 -25.27 9.70
N GLU A 583 19.41 -24.56 8.89
CA GLU A 583 20.85 -24.33 9.11
C GLU A 583 21.22 -22.88 8.76
N ILE A 584 21.97 -22.22 9.65
CA ILE A 584 22.66 -20.95 9.41
C ILE A 584 24.16 -21.19 9.26
N ARG A 585 24.78 -20.52 8.29
CA ARG A 585 26.20 -20.60 8.04
C ARG A 585 26.87 -19.26 8.29
N ILE A 586 27.88 -19.24 9.15
CA ILE A 586 28.49 -18.03 9.69
C ILE A 586 30.00 -18.03 9.39
N ALA A 587 30.49 -16.92 8.86
CA ALA A 587 31.88 -16.68 8.54
C ALA A 587 32.50 -15.73 9.56
N LYS A 588 33.83 -15.78 9.69
CA LYS A 588 34.61 -14.97 10.66
C LYS A 588 34.04 -15.11 12.07
N ALA A 589 33.56 -16.32 12.39
CA ALA A 589 32.90 -16.59 13.63
C ALA A 589 33.88 -16.45 14.79
N LYS A 590 33.41 -15.92 15.91
CA LYS A 590 34.15 -15.82 17.16
C LYS A 590 33.32 -16.42 18.28
N ILE A 591 33.96 -17.15 19.18
CA ILE A 591 33.33 -17.73 20.37
C ILE A 591 33.79 -16.93 21.57
N TYR A 592 32.86 -16.60 22.47
CA TYR A 592 33.19 -15.91 23.70
C TYR A 592 33.74 -16.91 24.72
N ASP A 593 35.00 -16.76 25.10
CA ASP A 593 35.61 -17.48 26.21
C ASP A 593 35.27 -16.75 27.51
N THR A 594 34.45 -17.39 28.35
CA THR A 594 33.99 -16.84 29.63
C THR A 594 35.08 -16.77 30.68
N TYR A 595 36.11 -17.64 30.59
CA TYR A 595 37.26 -17.63 31.50
C TYR A 595 38.23 -16.50 31.19
N GLN A 596 38.55 -16.32 29.91
CA GLN A 596 39.49 -15.30 29.43
C GLN A 596 38.80 -13.95 29.14
N LYS A 597 37.46 -13.91 29.23
CA LYS A 597 36.60 -12.75 28.95
C LYS A 597 36.88 -12.11 27.59
N LYS A 598 37.15 -12.93 26.57
CA LYS A 598 37.51 -12.45 25.22
C LYS A 598 36.89 -13.31 24.13
N TRP A 599 36.73 -12.69 22.96
CA TRP A 599 36.32 -13.38 21.74
C TRP A 599 37.52 -14.09 21.11
N ILE A 600 37.43 -15.40 20.96
CA ILE A 600 38.43 -16.26 20.33
C ILE A 600 37.94 -16.61 18.91
N ASP A 601 38.88 -16.72 17.97
CA ASP A 601 38.55 -17.11 16.60
C ASP A 601 37.95 -18.51 16.55
N GLY A 602 36.82 -18.63 15.84
CA GLY A 602 36.07 -19.87 15.63
C GLY A 602 35.94 -20.23 14.15
N GLY A 603 36.52 -19.45 13.23
CA GLY A 603 36.54 -19.75 11.80
C GLY A 603 35.17 -19.68 11.12
N GLU A 604 34.79 -20.73 10.40
CA GLU A 604 33.47 -20.89 9.81
C GLU A 604 32.61 -21.84 10.64
N MET A 605 31.34 -21.51 10.79
CA MET A 605 30.37 -22.32 11.54
C MET A 605 29.16 -22.69 10.69
N LYS A 606 28.59 -23.86 10.97
CA LYS A 606 27.32 -24.35 10.43
C LYS A 606 26.45 -24.77 11.61
N VAL A 607 25.48 -23.94 11.94
CA VAL A 607 24.69 -24.08 13.16
C VAL A 607 23.26 -24.42 12.77
N ARG A 608 22.68 -25.44 13.41
CA ARG A 608 21.31 -25.85 13.20
C ARG A 608 20.35 -24.87 13.87
N ILE A 609 19.26 -24.56 13.18
CA ILE A 609 18.13 -23.78 13.65
C ILE A 609 17.01 -24.76 13.97
N LEU A 610 16.60 -24.79 15.23
CA LEU A 610 15.47 -25.59 15.71
C LEU A 610 14.14 -24.86 15.45
N LYS A 611 13.03 -25.60 15.48
CA LYS A 611 11.70 -25.00 15.32
C LYS A 611 11.34 -24.03 16.46
N ASN A 612 11.95 -24.19 17.63
CA ASN A 612 11.85 -23.29 18.78
C ASN A 612 13.04 -22.34 18.95
N THR A 613 13.95 -22.24 17.97
CA THR A 613 15.01 -21.22 18.01
C THR A 613 14.37 -19.83 17.96
N VAL A 614 14.71 -18.97 18.92
CA VAL A 614 14.28 -17.58 18.92
C VAL A 614 15.21 -16.78 18.01
N ILE A 615 14.68 -16.18 16.94
CA ILE A 615 15.46 -15.35 16.02
C ILE A 615 14.94 -13.93 16.10
N LEU A 616 15.74 -13.00 16.59
CA LEU A 616 15.37 -11.59 16.73
C LEU A 616 16.15 -10.74 15.73
N LYS A 617 15.44 -9.86 15.03
CA LYS A 617 16.01 -8.82 14.16
C LYS A 617 15.19 -7.55 14.34
N ASN A 618 15.86 -6.44 14.64
CA ASN A 618 15.22 -5.13 14.86
C ASN A 618 14.09 -5.15 15.89
N GLY A 619 14.31 -5.82 17.03
CA GLY A 619 13.30 -5.92 18.08
C GLY A 619 12.07 -6.76 17.70
N MET A 620 12.12 -7.55 16.63
CA MET A 620 11.02 -8.42 16.21
C MET A 620 11.50 -9.86 16.02
N GLU A 621 10.64 -10.83 16.32
CA GLU A 621 10.89 -12.22 15.97
C GLU A 621 10.74 -12.40 14.46
N ILE A 622 11.75 -13.00 13.82
CA ILE A 622 11.76 -13.29 12.38
C ILE A 622 11.85 -14.79 12.12
N LYS A 623 11.44 -15.20 10.92
CA LYS A 623 11.60 -16.59 10.48
C LYS A 623 13.04 -16.86 9.99
N PRO A 624 13.51 -18.12 10.00
CA PRO A 624 14.84 -18.47 9.50
C PRO A 624 15.11 -18.02 8.06
N SER A 625 14.10 -18.05 7.19
CA SER A 625 14.18 -17.57 5.79
C SER A 625 14.45 -16.07 5.65
N MET A 626 14.25 -15.29 6.71
CA MET A 626 14.50 -13.85 6.73
C MET A 626 15.95 -13.49 7.08
N LEU A 627 16.76 -14.47 7.49
CA LEU A 627 18.20 -14.30 7.67
C LEU A 627 18.87 -14.11 6.31
N ARG A 628 19.63 -13.03 6.17
CA ARG A 628 20.27 -12.65 4.90
C ARG A 628 21.78 -12.85 4.98
N LYS A 629 22.38 -13.22 3.85
CA LYS A 629 23.83 -13.16 3.70
C LYS A 629 24.29 -11.72 3.95
N GLY A 630 25.28 -11.56 4.84
CA GLY A 630 25.78 -10.27 5.30
C GLY A 630 25.28 -9.85 6.68
N ASP A 631 24.22 -10.49 7.22
CA ASP A 631 23.75 -10.19 8.57
C ASP A 631 24.84 -10.50 9.60
N THR A 632 25.20 -9.54 10.45
CA THR A 632 25.97 -9.83 11.66
C THR A 632 25.03 -10.50 12.67
N VAL A 633 25.49 -11.57 13.32
CA VAL A 633 24.67 -12.31 14.28
C VAL A 633 25.45 -12.62 15.54
N ARG A 634 24.76 -12.62 16.67
CA ARG A 634 25.16 -13.28 17.91
C ARG A 634 24.25 -14.46 18.20
N LEU A 635 24.87 -15.59 18.48
CA LEU A 635 24.21 -16.84 18.81
C LEU A 635 24.39 -17.16 20.28
N ILE A 636 23.34 -17.70 20.89
CA ILE A 636 23.42 -18.47 22.13
C ILE A 636 23.16 -19.93 21.76
N LYS A 637 24.14 -20.80 22.01
CA LYS A 637 24.14 -22.20 21.54
C LYS A 637 24.49 -23.22 22.62
N ASN A 638 24.24 -24.49 22.30
CA ASN A 638 24.52 -25.68 23.12
C ASN A 638 26.02 -25.89 23.45
N ASP A 639 26.84 -25.50 22.48
CA ASP A 639 28.21 -25.91 22.21
C ASP A 639 29.38 -24.91 22.23
N VAL A 640 30.65 -25.35 22.24
CA VAL A 640 31.78 -24.53 21.71
C VAL A 640 32.14 -24.86 20.25
N ASP A 641 31.61 -25.93 19.66
CA ASP A 641 32.08 -26.39 18.36
C ASP A 641 31.56 -25.52 17.21
N GLY A 642 32.18 -25.65 16.03
CA GLY A 642 31.70 -24.96 14.82
C GLY A 642 30.36 -25.48 14.29
N ALA A 643 29.84 -26.54 14.90
CA ALA A 643 28.51 -27.11 14.67
C ALA A 643 27.66 -26.99 15.95
N GLY A 644 26.40 -27.45 15.90
CA GLY A 644 25.51 -27.50 17.07
C GLY A 644 24.20 -26.76 16.86
N ASP A 645 23.47 -26.56 17.95
CA ASP A 645 22.12 -25.96 17.97
C ASP A 645 22.13 -24.52 18.43
N ALA A 646 21.57 -23.63 17.62
CA ALA A 646 21.27 -22.27 18.03
C ALA A 646 19.94 -22.26 18.79
N TYR A 647 19.93 -21.71 20.01
CA TYR A 647 18.70 -21.53 20.78
C TYR A 647 18.18 -20.10 20.67
N ILE A 648 19.09 -19.13 20.61
CA ILE A 648 18.77 -17.73 20.31
C ILE A 648 19.74 -17.24 19.22
N ILE A 649 19.19 -16.56 18.22
CA ILE A 649 19.92 -15.83 17.18
C ILE A 649 19.50 -14.37 17.28
N LEU A 650 20.44 -13.52 17.66
CA LEU A 650 20.28 -12.08 17.65
C LEU A 650 20.96 -11.57 16.40
N VAL A 651 20.20 -10.98 15.49
CA VAL A 651 20.78 -10.26 14.36
C VAL A 651 21.24 -8.91 14.91
N GLU A 652 22.55 -8.78 15.02
CA GLU A 652 23.22 -7.57 15.47
C GLU A 652 23.64 -6.77 14.23
N ASP A 653 23.83 -5.47 14.38
CA ASP A 653 24.16 -4.61 13.24
C ASP A 653 25.54 -4.87 12.61
#